data_AF-D5QAT9-F1
#
_entry.id   AF-D5QAT9-F1
#
_cell.length_a   1.000
_cell.length_b   1.000
_cell.length_c   1.000
_cell.angle_alpha   90.00
_cell.angle_beta   90.00
_cell.angle_gamma   90.00
#
_symmetry.space_group_name_H-M   'P 1'
#
loop_
_entity.id
_entity.type
_entity.pdbx_description
1 polymer ?
#
loop_
_entity_poly.entity_id
_entity_poly.type
_entity_poly.pdbx_seq_one_letter_code
_entity_poly.pdbx_strand_id
1 'polypeptide(L)'
;MDDFIEGSARRYILSLSSRYDELLPPSQDLALVLGRLEYLQRAHPSARDIMLGIGLCRLAIGEPRASEPLEYLSLHATSPIARFFLLLTRLRFGAHDRTFGELRAFLREVAVVYEHVAFVVFSILSGAHRCGGWCAMQPDGRIVIGLEDGTDNDDIRWRHDDTEYQAELRLVGGFGGFSVYEITNFELPSHLPAIHVLHNGRDMLGSALESRTIWRCEGFVEGSSEGLTGWFRHPNNLASVDHVWVRAADGDTLLFDGVLGDVATDFLVAEKERTAFLIPWGDLVGVETPCVRVMDRFQQEFYGSPLDPLAGARYARAQAQWVARTFPTAYSKVTSPEFNQPFPALYTPQFAQQGLPAACREARRNRVAVIIPVYKGYEVTKECIELALKWRGPDERLVVINDFSPDPRIVDFLETVAGQEGITVLCNARNRGFTYSANRGLREVGGDEDAILLNSDTIPPPGWIGKLRDAIYRAPDIGTATPLSNAATIFSYPRNDGNNPIPSYDEVVELSSMLEEIGNAEIVEVPTGHGFCMYIRAECLHQTGVLREDVFAQGYGEENDFSRRAASLGWRHVVCLGTYVGHAEGQSFSAFKGDLIRRNLGLLNGLHPGYDRLVNEWQKRDPLHRFRRELDVRRLSQAVAGRHTVALMTHDREGGVHRFVQERALAIVEDGRIPLIISPCPADAPDGYPRWEVVPYLADDYPNIILSRRGPDLRELLLSLNCEKMEIHSYIGAGIKDIHWVSLFGLAYDVYLHDYSWFCPQITLVSHNNLYCGEPEASACETCVMDRGRATSDDTALSLLRELSTDILRRARAVIASCEDVATRYRRHIDVAIVLEQWEAPVTTQDIIFRPRHPTDIRRILLIGAIGIEKGYDILLRLARYVASTGLPLRFSIVGFTCDDSRLLETGVVDITGRYAENELTSLIQMQHCDWGFLPAVWPETWSYVLTEFWRHKFPVVTFDIGAPAERIRMAGGGLVIPLHLPVASLANILLNPAHFIQS
;
A
#
# COMPACT_ATOMS: atom_id res chain seq x y z
N MET A 1 23.32 21.60 -24.99
CA MET A 1 22.25 21.19 -24.05
C MET A 1 21.33 20.20 -24.74
N ASP A 2 20.78 20.52 -25.91
CA ASP A 2 19.91 19.60 -26.67
C ASP A 2 20.59 18.25 -26.99
N ASP A 3 21.85 18.24 -27.44
CA ASP A 3 22.60 16.98 -27.69
C ASP A 3 22.72 16.09 -26.44
N PHE A 4 22.86 16.70 -25.26
CA PHE A 4 22.92 15.97 -23.99
C PHE A 4 21.56 15.38 -23.62
N ILE A 5 20.48 16.14 -23.82
CA ILE A 5 19.11 15.68 -23.56
C ILE A 5 18.77 14.51 -24.49
N GLU A 6 18.97 14.67 -25.80
CA GLU A 6 18.65 13.61 -26.77
C GLU A 6 19.53 12.38 -26.54
N GLY A 7 20.84 12.57 -26.34
CA GLY A 7 21.76 11.48 -26.04
C GLY A 7 21.40 10.73 -24.75
N SER A 8 20.98 11.44 -23.71
CA SER A 8 20.54 10.83 -22.44
C SER A 8 19.25 10.04 -22.58
N ALA A 9 18.24 10.59 -23.29
CA ALA A 9 17.00 9.88 -23.56
C ALA A 9 17.27 8.58 -24.34
N ARG A 10 18.07 8.63 -25.42
CA ARG A 10 18.39 7.44 -26.22
C ARG A 10 19.15 6.37 -25.44
N ARG A 11 20.15 6.75 -24.64
CA ARG A 11 20.88 5.81 -23.77
C ARG A 11 19.96 5.18 -22.73
N TYR A 12 19.10 5.99 -22.11
CA TYR A 12 18.18 5.51 -21.08
C TYR A 12 17.15 4.53 -21.64
N ILE A 13 16.58 4.83 -22.81
CA ILE A 13 15.64 3.92 -23.49
C ILE A 13 16.32 2.62 -23.91
N LEU A 14 17.56 2.65 -24.39
CA LEU A 14 18.32 1.42 -24.69
C LEU A 14 18.52 0.55 -23.43
N SER A 15 18.80 1.17 -22.28
CA SER A 15 18.87 0.45 -21.00
C SER A 15 17.50 -0.10 -20.61
N LEU A 16 16.42 0.68 -20.77
CA LEU A 16 15.06 0.27 -20.43
C LEU A 16 14.54 -0.88 -21.31
N SER A 17 14.88 -0.90 -22.60
CA SER A 17 14.48 -1.98 -23.53
C SER A 17 15.10 -3.33 -23.21
N SER A 18 16.12 -3.39 -22.34
CA SER A 18 16.64 -4.66 -21.83
C SER A 18 15.77 -5.27 -20.72
N ARG A 19 14.82 -4.50 -20.17
CA ARG A 19 13.96 -4.88 -19.04
C ARG A 19 12.48 -5.05 -19.39
N TYR A 20 12.02 -4.49 -20.52
CA TYR A 20 10.62 -4.57 -20.97
C TYR A 20 10.58 -4.97 -22.46
N ASP A 21 10.12 -6.19 -22.75
CA ASP A 21 10.11 -6.78 -24.10
C ASP A 21 9.18 -6.04 -25.09
N GLU A 22 8.22 -5.27 -24.58
CA GLU A 22 7.28 -4.48 -25.37
C GLU A 22 7.91 -3.18 -25.95
N LEU A 23 9.11 -2.80 -25.49
CA LEU A 23 9.89 -1.67 -26.01
C LEU A 23 10.78 -2.12 -27.18
N LEU A 24 10.53 -1.60 -28.38
CA LEU A 24 11.40 -1.85 -29.54
C LEU A 24 12.79 -1.21 -29.35
N PRO A 25 13.87 -1.83 -29.89
CA PRO A 25 15.23 -1.29 -29.81
C PRO A 25 15.39 0.08 -30.52
N PRO A 26 16.41 0.89 -30.15
CA PRO A 26 16.45 2.35 -30.27
C PRO A 26 16.68 2.94 -31.69
N SER A 27 16.29 2.23 -32.75
CA SER A 27 16.40 2.72 -34.14
C SER A 27 15.20 3.53 -34.63
N GLN A 28 14.22 3.86 -33.77
CA GLN A 28 12.97 4.53 -34.14
C GLN A 28 12.75 5.88 -33.43
N ASP A 29 11.83 6.65 -34.00
CA ASP A 29 11.32 7.95 -33.56
C ASP A 29 10.93 7.95 -32.07
N LEU A 30 11.45 8.92 -31.30
CA LEU A 30 11.17 9.07 -29.87
C LEU A 30 9.67 9.31 -29.59
N ALA A 31 8.91 9.85 -30.55
CA ALA A 31 7.46 10.00 -30.43
C ALA A 31 6.72 8.65 -30.44
N LEU A 32 7.20 7.68 -31.23
CA LEU A 32 6.64 6.32 -31.26
C LEU A 32 6.97 5.54 -29.99
N VAL A 33 8.19 5.72 -29.47
CA VAL A 33 8.61 5.15 -28.18
C VAL A 33 7.76 5.70 -27.04
N LEU A 34 7.46 7.00 -27.03
CA LEU A 34 6.61 7.62 -26.02
C LEU A 34 5.23 6.96 -25.92
N GLY A 35 4.54 6.71 -27.05
CA GLY A 35 3.22 6.05 -27.03
C GLY A 35 3.23 4.65 -26.41
N ARG A 36 4.35 3.91 -26.56
CA ARG A 36 4.54 2.60 -25.91
C ARG A 36 4.87 2.72 -24.43
N LEU A 37 5.70 3.68 -24.05
CA LEU A 37 5.98 3.97 -22.65
C LEU A 37 4.70 4.37 -21.91
N GLU A 38 3.81 5.13 -22.53
CA GLU A 38 2.51 5.49 -21.95
C GLU A 38 1.57 4.28 -21.81
N TYR A 39 1.58 3.34 -22.77
CA TYR A 39 0.89 2.05 -22.63
C TYR A 39 1.47 1.23 -21.47
N LEU A 40 2.80 1.11 -21.39
CA LEU A 40 3.48 0.37 -20.32
C LEU A 40 3.27 1.02 -18.95
N GLN A 41 3.20 2.35 -18.87
CA GLN A 41 2.85 3.05 -17.63
C GLN A 41 1.44 2.69 -17.15
N ARG A 42 0.48 2.46 -18.07
CA ARG A 42 -0.86 1.98 -17.70
C ARG A 42 -0.83 0.53 -17.21
N ALA A 43 0.02 -0.30 -17.81
CA ALA A 43 0.22 -1.69 -17.37
C ALA A 43 1.00 -1.79 -16.04
N HIS A 44 1.90 -0.82 -15.77
CA HIS A 44 2.80 -0.79 -14.61
C HIS A 44 2.84 0.61 -13.94
N PRO A 45 1.75 1.05 -13.27
CA PRO A 45 1.63 2.42 -12.77
C PRO A 45 2.71 2.85 -11.76
N SER A 46 3.33 1.90 -11.05
CA SER A 46 4.35 2.17 -10.03
C SER A 46 5.79 2.14 -10.54
N ALA A 47 6.01 1.86 -11.83
CA ALA A 47 7.34 1.73 -12.42
C ALA A 47 8.03 3.09 -12.60
N ARG A 48 8.95 3.42 -11.67
CA ARG A 48 9.67 4.71 -11.61
C ARG A 48 10.64 4.90 -12.77
N ASP A 49 11.21 3.82 -13.27
CA ASP A 49 12.11 3.81 -14.43
C ASP A 49 11.35 4.13 -15.73
N ILE A 50 10.14 3.61 -15.91
CA ILE A 50 9.27 3.98 -17.03
C ILE A 50 8.93 5.47 -16.97
N MET A 51 8.59 5.99 -15.78
CA MET A 51 8.33 7.43 -15.61
C MET A 51 9.54 8.31 -15.96
N LEU A 52 10.75 7.92 -15.55
CA LEU A 52 11.96 8.65 -15.95
C LEU A 52 12.14 8.61 -17.47
N GLY A 53 11.89 7.46 -18.10
CA GLY A 53 11.90 7.29 -19.55
C GLY A 53 10.92 8.22 -20.27
N ILE A 54 9.68 8.32 -19.78
CA ILE A 54 8.66 9.26 -20.30
C ILE A 54 9.16 10.70 -20.18
N GLY A 55 9.68 11.10 -19.00
CA GLY A 55 10.20 12.44 -18.78
C GLY A 55 11.34 12.81 -19.72
N LEU A 56 12.31 11.91 -19.90
CA LEU A 56 13.44 12.11 -20.81
C LEU A 56 13.00 12.15 -22.28
N CYS A 57 12.10 11.26 -22.71
CA CYS A 57 11.56 11.25 -24.07
C CYS A 57 10.79 12.53 -24.38
N ARG A 58 9.85 12.93 -23.51
CA ARG A 58 9.08 14.18 -23.64
C ARG A 58 10.01 15.39 -23.69
N LEU A 59 11.03 15.42 -22.82
CA LEU A 59 12.00 16.52 -22.83
C LEU A 59 12.77 16.53 -24.15
N ALA A 60 13.23 15.39 -24.65
CA ALA A 60 13.98 15.30 -25.91
C ALA A 60 13.17 15.77 -27.12
N ILE A 61 11.89 15.40 -27.22
CA ILE A 61 11.01 15.82 -28.33
C ILE A 61 10.49 17.27 -28.19
N GLY A 62 10.84 17.97 -27.10
CA GLY A 62 10.44 19.36 -26.87
C GLY A 62 9.03 19.53 -26.32
N GLU A 63 8.50 18.55 -25.60
CA GLU A 63 7.17 18.61 -24.99
C GLU A 63 7.22 19.22 -23.58
N PRO A 64 6.48 20.32 -23.29
CA PRO A 64 6.49 20.98 -21.98
C PRO A 64 6.04 20.08 -20.82
N ARG A 65 5.18 19.09 -21.09
CA ARG A 65 4.70 18.10 -20.11
C ARG A 65 5.77 17.11 -19.64
N ALA A 66 7.03 17.28 -20.06
CA ALA A 66 8.17 16.56 -19.49
C ALA A 66 8.36 16.82 -17.98
N SER A 67 7.89 17.96 -17.47
CA SER A 67 7.99 18.29 -16.05
C SER A 67 7.14 17.37 -15.17
N GLU A 68 5.98 16.90 -15.65
CA GLU A 68 5.04 16.07 -14.87
C GLU A 68 5.69 14.79 -14.28
N PRO A 69 6.28 13.88 -15.09
CA PRO A 69 6.92 12.69 -14.55
C PRO A 69 8.17 13.00 -13.70
N LEU A 70 8.90 14.07 -14.02
CA LEU A 70 10.12 14.46 -13.28
C LEU A 70 9.79 15.09 -11.91
N GLU A 71 8.71 15.88 -11.83
CA GLU A 71 8.15 16.40 -10.56
C GLU A 71 7.62 15.25 -9.71
N TYR A 72 6.88 14.32 -10.30
CA TYR A 72 6.40 13.13 -9.60
C TYR A 72 7.57 12.35 -8.98
N LEU A 73 8.61 12.05 -9.75
CA LEU A 73 9.79 11.35 -9.25
C LEU A 73 10.51 12.13 -8.15
N SER A 74 10.64 13.44 -8.28
CA SER A 74 11.30 14.28 -7.27
C SER A 74 10.54 14.34 -5.94
N LEU A 75 9.21 14.19 -5.97
CA LEU A 75 8.36 14.17 -4.78
C LEU A 75 8.28 12.78 -4.11
N HIS A 76 8.43 11.70 -4.89
CA HIS A 76 8.18 10.32 -4.42
C HIS A 76 9.45 9.45 -4.33
N ALA A 77 10.61 9.95 -4.75
CA ALA A 77 11.89 9.26 -4.68
C ALA A 77 13.06 10.23 -4.52
N THR A 78 14.12 9.78 -3.84
CA THR A 78 15.39 10.53 -3.75
C THR A 78 16.17 10.36 -5.05
N SER A 79 15.85 11.19 -6.05
CA SER A 79 16.43 11.12 -7.40
C SER A 79 17.18 12.40 -7.78
N PRO A 80 18.51 12.45 -7.59
CA PRO A 80 19.34 13.55 -8.11
C PRO A 80 19.17 13.78 -9.61
N ILE A 81 19.03 12.72 -10.40
CA ILE A 81 18.86 12.80 -11.86
C ILE A 81 17.52 13.42 -12.22
N ALA A 82 16.40 12.97 -11.64
CA ALA A 82 15.10 13.54 -11.95
C ALA A 82 15.05 15.03 -11.59
N ARG A 83 15.62 15.41 -10.42
CA ARG A 83 15.76 16.82 -10.02
C ARG A 83 16.59 17.62 -11.01
N PHE A 84 17.72 17.07 -11.49
CA PHE A 84 18.56 17.75 -12.48
C PHE A 84 17.84 17.94 -13.83
N PHE A 85 17.17 16.91 -14.34
CA PHE A 85 16.40 17.02 -15.59
C PHE A 85 15.16 17.90 -15.45
N LEU A 86 14.60 18.04 -14.24
CA LEU A 86 13.54 18.99 -13.95
C LEU A 86 14.04 20.44 -14.07
N LEU A 87 15.24 20.74 -13.53
CA LEU A 87 15.90 22.04 -13.73
C LEU A 87 16.12 22.33 -15.22
N LEU A 88 16.61 21.35 -15.99
CA LEU A 88 16.79 21.46 -17.45
C LEU A 88 15.48 21.72 -18.19
N THR A 89 14.42 20.99 -17.84
CA THR A 89 13.09 21.14 -18.45
C THR A 89 12.57 22.55 -18.26
N ARG A 90 12.62 23.06 -17.03
CA ARG A 90 12.08 24.39 -16.72
C ARG A 90 12.94 25.51 -17.29
N LEU A 91 14.26 25.33 -17.36
CA LEU A 91 15.15 26.25 -18.07
C LEU A 91 14.80 26.31 -19.56
N ARG A 92 14.56 25.16 -20.21
CA ARG A 92 14.21 25.08 -21.64
C ARG A 92 12.90 25.81 -21.98
N PHE A 93 11.92 25.78 -21.08
CA PHE A 93 10.59 26.38 -21.27
C PHE A 93 10.37 27.72 -20.54
N GLY A 94 11.44 28.37 -20.06
CA GLY A 94 11.41 29.76 -19.56
C GLY A 94 10.81 29.96 -18.16
N ALA A 95 10.71 28.93 -17.33
CA ALA A 95 10.16 29.00 -15.98
C ALA A 95 11.23 29.33 -14.90
N HIS A 96 11.97 30.43 -15.09
CA HIS A 96 13.18 30.72 -14.31
C HIS A 96 12.95 30.95 -12.80
N ASP A 97 11.85 31.60 -12.40
CA ASP A 97 11.62 31.96 -10.98
C ASP A 97 11.38 30.75 -10.08
N ARG A 98 10.51 29.82 -10.51
CA ARG A 98 10.22 28.57 -9.79
C ARG A 98 11.46 27.66 -9.71
N THR A 99 12.33 27.73 -10.72
CA THR A 99 13.55 26.91 -10.85
C THR A 99 14.64 27.33 -9.86
N PHE A 100 14.68 28.59 -9.45
CA PHE A 100 15.73 29.11 -8.57
C PHE A 100 15.70 28.52 -7.15
N GLY A 101 14.50 28.36 -6.56
CA GLY A 101 14.35 27.72 -5.25
C GLY A 101 14.80 26.25 -5.25
N GLU A 102 14.46 25.52 -6.32
CA GLU A 102 14.89 24.13 -6.49
C GLU A 102 16.38 24.00 -6.74
N LEU A 103 16.99 24.92 -7.49
CA LEU A 103 18.43 24.98 -7.68
C LEU A 103 19.15 25.15 -6.33
N ARG A 104 18.66 26.05 -5.47
CA ARG A 104 19.24 26.25 -4.14
C ARG A 104 19.21 24.97 -3.31
N ALA A 105 18.08 24.26 -3.27
CA ALA A 105 17.97 22.99 -2.57
C ALA A 105 18.88 21.92 -3.20
N PHE A 106 18.93 21.85 -4.53
CA PHE A 106 19.78 20.90 -5.25
C PHE A 106 21.26 21.06 -4.90
N LEU A 107 21.78 22.28 -4.97
CA LEU A 107 23.20 22.57 -4.67
C LEU A 107 23.55 22.28 -3.20
N ARG A 108 22.61 22.47 -2.27
CA ARG A 108 22.80 22.22 -0.83
C ARG A 108 22.84 20.74 -0.47
N GLU A 109 22.07 19.92 -1.18
CA GLU A 109 21.72 18.56 -0.75
C GLU A 109 22.34 17.46 -1.62
N VAL A 110 22.81 17.78 -2.83
CA VAL A 110 23.20 16.81 -3.86
C VAL A 110 24.65 17.03 -4.31
N ALA A 111 25.43 15.94 -4.40
CA ALA A 111 26.73 15.98 -5.06
C ALA A 111 26.55 16.05 -6.59
N VAL A 112 27.21 17.00 -7.23
CA VAL A 112 27.00 17.29 -8.65
C VAL A 112 27.63 16.21 -9.53
N VAL A 113 26.82 15.65 -10.43
CA VAL A 113 27.26 14.77 -11.52
C VAL A 113 27.06 15.48 -12.87
N TYR A 114 27.78 15.05 -13.91
CA TYR A 114 27.80 15.69 -15.25
C TYR A 114 28.27 17.15 -15.25
N GLU A 115 29.41 17.39 -14.60
CA GLU A 115 30.01 18.69 -14.32
C GLU A 115 29.86 19.73 -15.45
N HIS A 116 30.24 19.39 -16.68
CA HIS A 116 30.16 20.34 -17.80
C HIS A 116 28.76 20.89 -18.09
N VAL A 117 27.73 20.05 -18.09
CA VAL A 117 26.34 20.50 -18.38
C VAL A 117 25.73 21.13 -17.14
N ALA A 118 25.99 20.55 -15.97
CA ALA A 118 25.50 21.07 -14.70
C ALA A 118 25.99 22.49 -14.43
N PHE A 119 27.28 22.75 -14.63
CA PHE A 119 27.86 24.08 -14.42
C PHE A 119 27.26 25.12 -15.37
N VAL A 120 27.00 24.77 -16.65
CA VAL A 120 26.30 25.66 -17.58
C VAL A 120 24.90 26.01 -17.07
N VAL A 121 24.13 25.02 -16.60
CA VAL A 121 22.78 25.23 -16.07
C VAL A 121 22.79 26.12 -14.83
N PHE A 122 23.70 25.86 -13.89
CA PHE A 122 23.81 26.65 -12.66
C PHE A 122 24.20 28.09 -12.95
N SER A 123 25.15 28.32 -13.86
CA SER A 123 25.58 29.65 -14.28
C SER A 123 24.47 30.44 -14.97
N ILE A 124 23.73 29.82 -15.91
CA ILE A 124 22.61 30.49 -16.59
C ILE A 124 21.52 30.89 -15.59
N LEU A 125 21.13 29.98 -14.70
CA LEU A 125 20.10 30.27 -13.68
C LEU A 125 20.58 31.31 -12.66
N SER A 126 21.85 31.26 -12.26
CA SER A 126 22.44 32.24 -11.34
C SER A 126 22.49 33.64 -11.97
N GLY A 127 22.91 33.75 -13.23
CA GLY A 127 22.93 35.01 -13.98
C GLY A 127 21.53 35.59 -14.20
N ALA A 128 20.53 34.76 -14.52
CA ALA A 128 19.14 35.18 -14.66
C ALA A 128 18.56 35.81 -13.37
N HIS A 129 19.04 35.36 -12.21
CA HIS A 129 18.64 35.84 -10.88
C HIS A 129 19.64 36.81 -10.23
N ARG A 130 20.64 37.28 -10.99
CA ARG A 130 21.69 38.23 -10.52
C ARG A 130 22.41 37.79 -9.24
N CYS A 131 22.67 36.48 -9.13
CA CYS A 131 23.51 35.95 -8.08
C CYS A 131 24.98 36.08 -8.51
N GLY A 132 25.80 36.74 -7.70
CA GLY A 132 27.24 36.95 -7.99
C GLY A 132 28.07 35.66 -8.02
N GLY A 133 27.50 34.53 -7.59
CA GLY A 133 28.09 33.21 -7.72
C GLY A 133 27.26 32.10 -7.08
N TRP A 134 27.68 30.86 -7.34
CA TRP A 134 27.12 29.63 -6.75
C TRP A 134 28.23 28.73 -6.22
N CYS A 135 27.91 27.83 -5.28
CA CYS A 135 28.80 26.81 -4.75
C CYS A 135 28.12 25.44 -4.75
N ALA A 136 28.89 24.38 -4.98
CA ALA A 136 28.41 22.99 -4.99
C ALA A 136 29.49 22.03 -4.49
N MET A 137 29.08 20.83 -4.07
CA MET A 137 30.00 19.76 -3.68
C MET A 137 30.14 18.73 -4.82
N GLN A 138 31.37 18.29 -5.06
CA GLN A 138 31.70 17.19 -5.96
C GLN A 138 31.57 15.84 -5.26
N PRO A 139 31.44 14.73 -6.01
CA PRO A 139 31.29 13.38 -5.46
C PRO A 139 32.39 12.90 -4.51
N ASP A 140 33.58 13.49 -4.58
CA ASP A 140 34.73 13.17 -3.71
C ASP A 140 34.82 14.09 -2.47
N GLY A 141 33.89 15.03 -2.32
CA GLY A 141 33.79 15.93 -1.18
C GLY A 141 34.43 17.29 -1.41
N ARG A 142 35.11 17.50 -2.55
CA ARG A 142 35.66 18.82 -2.90
C ARG A 142 34.56 19.83 -3.19
N ILE A 143 34.86 21.11 -3.00
CA ILE A 143 33.92 22.21 -3.22
C ILE A 143 34.32 22.95 -4.49
N VAL A 144 33.34 23.19 -5.35
CA VAL A 144 33.47 24.01 -6.55
C VAL A 144 32.57 25.24 -6.44
N ILE A 145 33.03 26.35 -6.97
CA ILE A 145 32.30 27.62 -7.02
C ILE A 145 32.28 28.17 -8.44
N GLY A 146 31.17 28.77 -8.85
CA GLY A 146 31.09 29.56 -10.07
C GLY A 146 30.95 31.04 -9.73
N LEU A 147 31.81 31.88 -10.32
CA LEU A 147 31.78 33.35 -10.18
C LEU A 147 31.51 33.99 -11.54
N GLU A 148 30.67 35.02 -11.58
CA GLU A 148 30.37 35.74 -12.81
C GLU A 148 31.66 36.36 -13.38
N ASP A 149 31.88 36.27 -14.69
CA ASP A 149 33.12 36.73 -15.31
C ASP A 149 33.40 38.22 -15.01
N GLY A 150 34.59 38.51 -14.49
CA GLY A 150 34.98 39.86 -14.05
C GLY A 150 34.67 40.18 -12.58
N THR A 151 34.11 39.24 -11.83
CA THR A 151 33.94 39.32 -10.38
C THR A 151 35.26 39.07 -9.66
N ASP A 152 35.55 39.85 -8.61
CA ASP A 152 36.72 39.67 -7.75
C ASP A 152 36.62 38.38 -6.93
N ASN A 153 37.70 37.60 -6.94
CA ASN A 153 37.81 36.32 -6.23
C ASN A 153 38.66 36.41 -4.94
N ASP A 154 39.18 37.60 -4.59
CA ASP A 154 40.04 37.80 -3.42
C ASP A 154 39.29 37.71 -2.07
N ASP A 155 37.95 37.72 -2.05
CA ASP A 155 37.14 37.64 -0.80
C ASP A 155 36.17 36.44 -0.77
N ILE A 156 36.65 35.27 -1.23
CA ILE A 156 35.96 34.00 -1.03
C ILE A 156 36.44 33.34 0.27
N ARG A 157 35.50 33.00 1.14
CA ARG A 157 35.76 32.33 2.42
C ARG A 157 34.88 31.09 2.57
N TRP A 158 35.33 30.14 3.37
CA TRP A 158 34.49 29.02 3.78
C TRP A 158 34.56 28.83 5.30
N ARG A 159 33.46 28.34 5.89
CA ARG A 159 33.31 28.21 7.35
C ARG A 159 32.58 26.93 7.72
N HIS A 160 33.10 26.21 8.71
CA HIS A 160 32.39 25.18 9.46
C HIS A 160 32.86 25.19 10.92
N ASP A 161 32.07 24.65 11.85
CA ASP A 161 32.38 24.62 13.30
C ASP A 161 32.88 25.96 13.86
N ASP A 162 32.22 27.05 13.47
CA ASP A 162 32.55 28.45 13.84
C ASP A 162 33.97 28.91 13.49
N THR A 163 34.69 28.16 12.63
CA THR A 163 36.03 28.50 12.15
C THR A 163 35.96 28.89 10.67
N GLU A 164 36.47 30.09 10.35
CA GLU A 164 36.45 30.65 8.99
C GLU A 164 37.85 30.65 8.37
N TYR A 165 37.92 30.28 7.09
CA TYR A 165 39.14 30.12 6.31
C TYR A 165 39.04 30.89 4.99
N GLN A 166 40.16 31.47 4.55
CA GLN A 166 40.28 32.07 3.22
C GLN A 166 40.39 30.95 2.17
N ALA A 167 39.62 31.01 1.07
CA ALA A 167 39.65 29.99 0.04
C ALA A 167 40.87 30.13 -0.89
N GLU A 168 41.58 29.02 -1.14
CA GLU A 168 42.57 28.92 -2.22
C GLU A 168 41.91 28.35 -3.47
N LEU A 169 41.96 29.08 -4.58
CA LEU A 169 41.15 28.79 -5.77
C LEU A 169 42.00 28.29 -6.95
N ARG A 170 41.57 27.17 -7.55
CA ARG A 170 42.13 26.65 -8.82
C ARG A 170 41.08 26.72 -9.93
N LEU A 171 41.39 27.39 -11.04
CA LEU A 171 40.47 27.50 -12.18
C LEU A 171 40.22 26.13 -12.82
N VAL A 172 38.95 25.77 -12.96
CA VAL A 172 38.47 24.53 -13.61
C VAL A 172 38.07 24.80 -15.06
N GLY A 173 37.40 25.92 -15.35
CA GLY A 173 36.97 26.31 -16.69
C GLY A 173 35.91 27.42 -16.71
N GLY A 174 35.47 27.81 -17.92
CA GLY A 174 34.42 28.83 -18.11
C GLY A 174 33.11 28.22 -18.64
N PHE A 175 31.98 28.58 -18.04
CA PHE A 175 30.66 28.00 -18.31
C PHE A 175 29.56 29.05 -18.24
N GLY A 176 28.98 29.43 -19.38
CA GLY A 176 27.79 30.30 -19.42
C GLY A 176 28.00 31.72 -18.85
N GLY A 177 29.19 32.31 -19.03
CA GLY A 177 29.53 33.65 -18.51
C GLY A 177 30.04 33.64 -17.07
N PHE A 178 30.37 32.47 -16.53
CA PHE A 178 30.96 32.29 -15.21
C PHE A 178 32.28 31.52 -15.31
N SER A 179 33.24 31.92 -14.50
CA SER A 179 34.50 31.19 -14.27
C SER A 179 34.32 30.29 -13.05
N VAL A 180 34.56 28.98 -13.23
CA VAL A 180 34.38 27.96 -12.20
C VAL A 180 35.74 27.60 -11.58
N TYR A 181 35.80 27.62 -10.26
CA TYR A 181 36.99 27.36 -9.45
C TYR A 181 36.73 26.21 -8.46
N GLU A 182 37.79 25.51 -8.10
CA GLU A 182 37.82 24.53 -7.02
C GLU A 182 38.54 25.11 -5.81
N ILE A 183 38.02 24.85 -4.61
CA ILE A 183 38.67 25.23 -3.35
C ILE A 183 39.69 24.16 -2.98
N THR A 184 40.98 24.43 -3.15
CA THR A 184 42.05 23.43 -3.00
C THR A 184 42.51 23.20 -1.56
N ASN A 185 42.23 24.15 -0.67
CA ASN A 185 42.59 24.06 0.76
C ASN A 185 41.45 23.55 1.65
N PHE A 186 40.43 22.91 1.07
CA PHE A 186 39.31 22.31 1.80
C PHE A 186 39.41 20.78 1.79
N GLU A 187 39.32 20.19 2.98
CA GLU A 187 39.16 18.74 3.16
C GLU A 187 37.88 18.49 3.98
N LEU A 188 37.04 17.55 3.52
CA LEU A 188 35.77 17.25 4.17
C LEU A 188 36.00 16.58 5.55
N PRO A 189 35.53 17.19 6.66
CA PRO A 189 35.69 16.60 7.99
C PRO A 189 34.86 15.34 8.19
N SER A 190 35.35 14.42 9.03
CA SER A 190 34.69 13.12 9.26
C SER A 190 33.34 13.22 9.98
N HIS A 191 33.12 14.27 10.80
CA HIS A 191 31.86 14.51 11.51
C HIS A 191 30.77 15.17 10.66
N LEU A 192 31.08 15.48 9.39
CA LEU A 192 30.16 16.03 8.39
C LEU A 192 29.41 17.29 8.89
N PRO A 193 30.09 18.43 9.06
CA PRO A 193 29.44 19.69 9.45
C PRO A 193 28.72 20.36 8.28
N ALA A 194 27.80 21.29 8.57
CA ALA A 194 27.30 22.20 7.54
C ALA A 194 28.41 23.17 7.12
N ILE A 195 28.63 23.31 5.82
CA ILE A 195 29.73 24.12 5.27
C ILE A 195 29.15 25.37 4.63
N HIS A 196 29.52 26.53 5.16
CA HIS A 196 29.16 27.82 4.58
C HIS A 196 30.24 28.27 3.59
N VAL A 197 29.83 28.70 2.41
CA VAL A 197 30.72 29.32 1.42
C VAL A 197 30.24 30.75 1.20
N LEU A 198 31.13 31.71 1.44
CA LEU A 198 30.82 33.12 1.48
C LEU A 198 31.59 33.89 0.40
N HIS A 199 30.93 34.89 -0.18
CA HIS A 199 31.53 35.91 -1.03
C HIS A 199 31.14 37.29 -0.50
N ASN A 200 32.10 38.17 -0.25
CA ASN A 200 31.83 39.50 0.36
C ASN A 200 31.06 39.41 1.69
N GLY A 201 31.37 38.39 2.52
CA GLY A 201 30.71 38.12 3.80
C GLY A 201 29.26 37.64 3.72
N ARG A 202 28.77 37.22 2.55
CA ARG A 202 27.41 36.70 2.36
C ARG A 202 27.46 35.28 1.80
N ASP A 203 26.52 34.44 2.25
CA ASP A 203 26.36 33.08 1.73
C ASP A 203 26.10 33.08 0.21
N MET A 204 26.88 32.29 -0.52
CA MET A 204 26.69 32.06 -1.95
C MET A 204 25.45 31.20 -2.21
N LEU A 205 24.97 31.20 -3.46
CA LEU A 205 23.90 30.28 -3.86
C LEU A 205 24.37 28.82 -3.70
N GLY A 206 23.67 28.04 -2.89
CA GLY A 206 24.08 26.68 -2.51
C GLY A 206 24.67 26.58 -1.10
N SER A 207 24.98 27.70 -0.45
CA SER A 207 25.37 27.74 0.96
C SER A 207 24.13 27.75 1.88
N ALA A 208 24.12 27.04 3.02
CA ALA A 208 25.15 26.11 3.50
C ALA A 208 25.03 24.73 2.85
N LEU A 209 26.16 24.16 2.40
CA LEU A 209 26.25 22.80 1.88
C LEU A 209 26.01 21.82 3.04
N GLU A 210 25.01 20.96 2.91
CA GLU A 210 24.61 20.01 3.94
C GLU A 210 25.35 18.69 3.74
N SER A 211 26.61 18.63 4.19
CA SER A 211 27.46 17.46 3.98
C SER A 211 26.85 16.15 4.51
N ARG A 212 26.09 16.17 5.62
CA ARG A 212 25.32 15.01 6.11
C ARG A 212 24.24 14.53 5.13
N THR A 213 23.57 15.46 4.46
CA THR A 213 22.52 15.15 3.48
C THR A 213 23.15 14.60 2.20
N ILE A 214 24.23 15.24 1.73
CA ILE A 214 24.98 14.84 0.52
C ILE A 214 25.61 13.43 0.70
N TRP A 215 26.28 13.22 1.84
CA TRP A 215 27.00 11.98 2.16
C TRP A 215 26.18 10.98 2.95
N ARG A 216 24.86 11.19 3.10
CA ARG A 216 23.96 10.25 3.76
C ARG A 216 24.21 8.84 3.24
N CYS A 217 24.75 7.99 4.11
CA CYS A 217 24.94 6.58 3.79
C CYS A 217 23.70 5.81 4.21
N GLU A 218 23.17 5.03 3.28
CA GLU A 218 22.15 4.05 3.53
C GLU A 218 22.79 2.67 3.46
N GLY A 219 23.03 2.02 4.60
CA GLY A 219 23.72 0.71 4.64
C GLY A 219 23.01 -0.31 5.52
N PHE A 220 23.07 -1.57 5.10
CA PHE A 220 22.53 -2.74 5.80
C PHE A 220 23.57 -3.86 5.83
N VAL A 221 23.65 -4.59 6.94
CA VAL A 221 24.55 -5.74 7.10
C VAL A 221 23.91 -6.91 7.84
N GLU A 222 24.24 -8.13 7.41
CA GLU A 222 23.90 -9.38 8.07
C GLU A 222 25.05 -10.40 8.00
N GLY A 223 25.01 -11.38 8.90
CA GLY A 223 25.95 -12.50 8.88
C GLY A 223 25.44 -13.62 7.98
N SER A 224 26.32 -14.22 7.18
CA SER A 224 26.05 -15.40 6.35
C SER A 224 27.04 -16.52 6.63
N SER A 225 26.85 -17.67 5.98
CA SER A 225 27.81 -18.78 6.04
C SER A 225 29.17 -18.44 5.42
N GLU A 226 29.23 -17.45 4.52
CA GLU A 226 30.44 -17.09 3.77
C GLU A 226 31.18 -15.90 4.39
N GLY A 227 30.48 -15.02 5.11
CA GLY A 227 31.05 -13.79 5.65
C GLY A 227 30.00 -12.83 6.19
N LEU A 228 30.37 -11.55 6.27
CA LEU A 228 29.41 -10.45 6.42
C LEU A 228 28.93 -10.04 5.03
N THR A 229 27.63 -10.00 4.83
CA THR A 229 27.02 -9.56 3.56
C THR A 229 26.03 -8.44 3.81
N GLY A 230 25.78 -7.64 2.79
CA GLY A 230 24.89 -6.51 2.93
C GLY A 230 24.86 -5.67 1.68
N TRP A 231 24.36 -4.46 1.85
CA TRP A 231 24.37 -3.46 0.80
C TRP A 231 24.50 -2.07 1.38
N PHE A 232 24.95 -1.13 0.57
CA PHE A 232 24.88 0.28 0.92
C PHE A 232 24.75 1.16 -0.31
N ARG A 233 24.41 2.44 -0.11
CA ARG A 233 24.35 3.45 -1.16
C ARG A 233 24.41 4.85 -0.56
N HIS A 234 24.77 5.82 -1.38
CA HIS A 234 24.67 7.25 -1.06
C HIS A 234 23.63 7.92 -1.99
N PRO A 235 22.35 8.04 -1.58
CA PRO A 235 21.27 8.48 -2.47
C PRO A 235 21.50 9.84 -3.13
N ASN A 236 22.19 10.75 -2.43
CA ASN A 236 22.49 12.10 -2.90
C ASN A 236 23.90 12.27 -3.50
N ASN A 237 24.70 11.20 -3.51
CA ASN A 237 26.03 11.19 -4.12
C ASN A 237 26.17 9.96 -5.04
N LEU A 238 25.75 10.11 -6.29
CA LEU A 238 25.67 9.00 -7.25
C LEU A 238 27.04 8.41 -7.60
N ALA A 239 28.11 9.19 -7.50
CA ALA A 239 29.48 8.79 -7.84
C ALA A 239 30.39 8.59 -6.62
N SER A 240 29.82 8.44 -5.41
CA SER A 240 30.58 8.12 -4.21
C SER A 240 31.41 6.84 -4.42
N VAL A 241 32.66 6.87 -3.97
CA VAL A 241 33.46 5.64 -3.81
C VAL A 241 33.16 5.07 -2.43
N ASP A 242 32.88 3.78 -2.45
CA ASP A 242 32.08 3.10 -1.47
C ASP A 242 33.04 2.33 -0.52
N HIS A 243 33.11 2.71 0.76
CA HIS A 243 34.16 2.25 1.70
C HIS A 243 33.57 1.78 3.02
N VAL A 244 33.99 0.60 3.48
CA VAL A 244 33.42 -0.10 4.64
C VAL A 244 34.49 -0.43 5.67
N TRP A 245 34.18 -0.15 6.94
CA TRP A 245 34.98 -0.53 8.10
C TRP A 245 34.27 -1.59 8.93
N VAL A 246 35.00 -2.62 9.35
CA VAL A 246 34.54 -3.58 10.35
C VAL A 246 35.43 -3.48 11.58
N ARG A 247 34.82 -3.28 12.75
CA ARG A 247 35.52 -3.21 14.03
C ARG A 247 34.95 -4.19 15.05
N ALA A 248 35.78 -4.65 15.97
CA ALA A 248 35.32 -5.38 17.14
C ALA A 248 34.40 -4.49 18.01
N ALA A 249 33.30 -5.06 18.49
CA ALA A 249 32.41 -4.34 19.42
C ALA A 249 33.10 -4.12 20.77
N ASP A 250 33.91 -5.08 21.21
CA ASP A 250 34.79 -5.00 22.36
C ASP A 250 36.15 -4.38 21.97
N GLY A 251 36.56 -3.33 22.68
CA GLY A 251 37.88 -2.71 22.50
C GLY A 251 38.12 -1.94 21.19
N ASP A 252 37.14 -1.88 20.28
CA ASP A 252 37.15 -1.05 19.04
C ASP A 252 38.29 -1.35 18.04
N THR A 253 38.81 -2.58 18.06
CA THR A 253 39.90 -3.01 17.16
C THR A 253 39.42 -3.10 15.71
N LEU A 254 40.20 -2.57 14.75
CA LEU A 254 39.88 -2.63 13.32
C LEU A 254 40.14 -4.05 12.77
N LEU A 255 39.10 -4.68 12.22
CA LEU A 255 39.12 -6.05 11.69
C LEU A 255 39.16 -6.10 10.16
N PHE A 256 38.59 -5.08 9.50
CA PHE A 256 38.60 -4.95 8.04
C PHE A 256 38.49 -3.49 7.60
N ASP A 257 39.17 -3.18 6.50
CA ASP A 257 39.24 -1.88 5.86
C ASP A 257 39.30 -2.06 4.34
N GLY A 258 38.27 -1.62 3.61
CA GLY A 258 38.22 -1.85 2.17
C GLY A 258 37.20 -0.99 1.42
N VAL A 259 37.55 -0.69 0.16
CA VAL A 259 36.63 -0.16 -0.86
C VAL A 259 35.85 -1.34 -1.44
N LEU A 260 34.52 -1.25 -1.47
CA LEU A 260 33.62 -2.28 -1.98
C LEU A 260 32.73 -1.71 -3.09
N GLY A 261 32.50 -2.49 -4.15
CA GLY A 261 31.67 -2.09 -5.29
C GLY A 261 32.44 -1.52 -6.48
N ASP A 262 31.81 -1.57 -7.66
CA ASP A 262 32.36 -0.99 -8.89
C ASP A 262 32.00 0.50 -9.00
N VAL A 263 32.92 1.30 -9.56
CA VAL A 263 32.63 2.70 -9.88
C VAL A 263 31.65 2.74 -11.05
N ALA A 264 30.40 3.14 -10.79
CA ALA A 264 29.38 3.27 -11.81
C ALA A 264 29.85 4.24 -12.92
N THR A 265 29.69 3.83 -14.18
CA THR A 265 30.10 4.61 -15.36
C THR A 265 28.96 5.39 -16.01
N ASP A 266 27.70 5.03 -15.73
CA ASP A 266 26.50 5.79 -16.11
C ASP A 266 25.63 6.06 -14.88
N PHE A 267 25.29 7.33 -14.67
CA PHE A 267 24.50 7.79 -13.53
C PHE A 267 23.03 8.05 -13.89
N LEU A 268 22.60 7.80 -15.14
CA LEU A 268 21.20 7.97 -15.58
C LEU A 268 20.29 6.91 -14.95
N VAL A 269 19.95 7.11 -13.68
CA VAL A 269 19.10 6.21 -12.90
C VAL A 269 17.95 6.98 -12.25
N ALA A 270 16.81 6.30 -12.10
CA ALA A 270 15.68 6.86 -11.36
C ALA A 270 16.00 6.95 -9.86
N GLU A 271 16.77 6.01 -9.33
CA GLU A 271 17.21 5.96 -7.93
C GLU A 271 18.59 5.27 -7.89
N LYS A 272 19.48 5.67 -6.97
CA LYS A 272 20.76 4.97 -6.82
C LYS A 272 20.51 3.53 -6.37
N GLU A 273 21.01 2.58 -7.16
CA GLU A 273 20.94 1.16 -6.82
C GLU A 273 21.73 0.87 -5.54
N ARG A 274 21.38 -0.25 -4.89
CA ARG A 274 22.03 -0.71 -3.67
C ARG A 274 23.31 -1.45 -4.08
N THR A 275 24.48 -0.95 -3.67
CA THR A 275 25.77 -1.62 -3.87
C THR A 275 25.86 -2.81 -2.92
N ALA A 276 25.72 -4.03 -3.43
CA ALA A 276 25.86 -5.25 -2.64
C ALA A 276 27.33 -5.52 -2.31
N PHE A 277 27.58 -6.12 -1.14
CA PHE A 277 28.92 -6.54 -0.74
C PHE A 277 28.93 -7.88 0.01
N LEU A 278 30.11 -8.53 -0.01
CA LEU A 278 30.46 -9.69 0.79
C LEU A 278 31.89 -9.49 1.32
N ILE A 279 32.06 -9.56 2.65
CA ILE A 279 33.34 -9.58 3.35
C ILE A 279 33.53 -11.00 3.89
N PRO A 280 34.30 -11.87 3.21
CA PRO A 280 34.53 -13.24 3.63
C PRO A 280 35.07 -13.36 5.06
N TRP A 281 34.70 -14.43 5.77
CA TRP A 281 35.23 -14.68 7.13
C TRP A 281 36.75 -14.70 7.20
N GLY A 282 37.43 -15.12 6.13
CA GLY A 282 38.90 -15.16 6.06
C GLY A 282 39.57 -13.78 5.99
N ASP A 283 38.84 -12.75 5.56
CA ASP A 283 39.37 -11.39 5.39
C ASP A 283 39.21 -10.55 6.67
N LEU A 284 38.38 -11.01 7.60
CA LEU A 284 38.23 -10.39 8.91
C LEU A 284 39.36 -10.88 9.83
N VAL A 285 40.38 -10.05 10.03
CA VAL A 285 41.55 -10.41 10.83
C VAL A 285 41.21 -10.39 12.32
N GLY A 286 41.31 -11.53 13.00
CA GLY A 286 41.15 -11.62 14.46
C GLY A 286 39.71 -11.84 14.96
N VAL A 287 38.83 -12.48 14.18
CA VAL A 287 37.43 -12.84 14.57
C VAL A 287 37.41 -13.99 15.58
N GLU A 288 38.03 -13.78 16.74
CA GLU A 288 37.66 -14.51 17.97
C GLU A 288 36.58 -13.75 18.76
N THR A 289 36.22 -12.53 18.32
CA THR A 289 35.25 -11.68 18.98
C THR A 289 33.81 -12.08 18.63
N PRO A 290 32.90 -12.12 19.61
CA PRO A 290 31.52 -12.49 19.36
C PRO A 290 30.80 -11.42 18.54
N CYS A 291 31.04 -10.13 18.79
CA CYS A 291 30.25 -9.05 18.22
C CYS A 291 31.10 -8.05 17.42
N VAL A 292 30.62 -7.65 16.24
CA VAL A 292 31.29 -6.71 15.33
C VAL A 292 30.39 -5.51 15.00
N ARG A 293 31.01 -4.38 14.66
CA ARG A 293 30.38 -3.17 14.14
C ARG A 293 30.80 -2.91 12.71
N VAL A 294 29.83 -2.61 11.84
CA VAL A 294 30.07 -2.34 10.42
C VAL A 294 29.63 -0.92 10.12
N MET A 295 30.52 -0.13 9.50
CA MET A 295 30.36 1.31 9.35
C MET A 295 30.82 1.80 7.99
N ASP A 296 30.35 2.99 7.59
CA ASP A 296 30.93 3.74 6.47
C ASP A 296 32.25 4.45 6.85
N ARG A 297 32.85 5.13 5.87
CA ARG A 297 34.06 5.97 6.03
C ARG A 297 33.91 7.17 7.00
N PHE A 298 32.69 7.50 7.41
CA PHE A 298 32.39 8.56 8.37
C PHE A 298 31.96 8.00 9.74
N GLN A 299 32.22 6.70 9.97
CA GLN A 299 31.90 5.99 11.22
C GLN A 299 30.39 5.90 11.52
N GLN A 300 29.53 6.00 10.51
CA GLN A 300 28.11 5.73 10.66
C GLN A 300 27.86 4.22 10.58
N GLU A 301 27.29 3.65 11.64
CA GLU A 301 26.97 2.21 11.70
C GLU A 301 25.83 1.85 10.73
N PHE A 302 26.00 0.75 9.99
CA PHE A 302 24.97 0.20 9.11
C PHE A 302 23.82 -0.40 9.93
N TYR A 303 22.62 -0.44 9.35
CA TYR A 303 21.50 -1.17 9.95
C TYR A 303 21.83 -2.67 10.04
N GLY A 304 21.50 -3.28 11.18
CA GLY A 304 21.92 -4.65 11.50
C GLY A 304 23.25 -4.73 12.26
N SER A 305 24.02 -3.64 12.39
CA SER A 305 25.17 -3.50 13.31
C SER A 305 24.75 -2.84 14.64
N PRO A 306 25.33 -3.19 15.80
CA PRO A 306 26.28 -4.27 16.00
C PRO A 306 25.61 -5.63 15.81
N LEU A 307 26.36 -6.61 15.32
CA LEU A 307 25.89 -7.99 15.21
C LEU A 307 26.91 -8.98 15.68
N ASP A 308 26.42 -10.07 16.23
CA ASP A 308 27.19 -11.27 16.44
C ASP A 308 26.91 -12.27 15.31
N PRO A 309 27.81 -12.40 14.33
CA PRO A 309 27.54 -13.24 13.17
C PRO A 309 27.50 -14.73 13.49
N LEU A 310 28.01 -15.15 14.65
CA LEU A 310 28.05 -16.54 15.09
C LEU A 310 26.96 -16.85 16.14
N ALA A 311 26.13 -15.87 16.54
CA ALA A 311 25.12 -16.04 17.58
C ALA A 311 24.13 -17.17 17.28
N GLY A 312 23.64 -17.25 16.04
CA GLY A 312 22.72 -18.31 15.62
C GLY A 312 23.34 -19.71 15.73
N ALA A 313 24.56 -19.89 15.23
CA ALA A 313 25.28 -21.17 15.27
C ALA A 313 25.61 -21.60 16.70
N ARG A 314 26.07 -20.67 17.54
CA ARG A 314 26.32 -20.97 18.95
C ARG A 314 25.02 -21.34 19.66
N TYR A 315 23.93 -20.62 19.41
CA TYR A 315 22.62 -20.90 20.00
C TYR A 315 22.08 -22.27 19.61
N ALA A 316 22.12 -22.62 18.32
CA ALA A 316 21.74 -23.95 17.85
C ALA A 316 22.56 -25.06 18.53
N ARG A 317 23.87 -24.84 18.70
CA ARG A 317 24.76 -25.77 19.41
C ARG A 317 24.40 -25.88 20.90
N ALA A 318 24.13 -24.77 21.59
CA ALA A 318 23.75 -24.76 22.99
C ALA A 318 22.38 -25.45 23.21
N GLN A 319 21.43 -25.21 22.32
CA GLN A 319 20.13 -25.91 22.28
C GLN A 319 20.31 -27.41 22.10
N ALA A 320 21.10 -27.84 21.12
CA ALA A 320 21.38 -29.26 20.91
C ALA A 320 22.05 -29.92 22.14
N GLN A 321 23.00 -29.23 22.77
CA GLN A 321 23.66 -29.69 24.00
C GLN A 321 22.71 -29.73 25.21
N TRP A 322 21.79 -28.77 25.33
CA TRP A 322 20.78 -28.78 26.38
C TRP A 322 19.80 -29.94 26.19
N VAL A 323 19.23 -30.11 24.99
CA VAL A 323 18.33 -31.24 24.68
C VAL A 323 19.02 -32.58 24.95
N ALA A 324 20.29 -32.74 24.54
CA ALA A 324 21.05 -33.97 24.80
C ALA A 324 21.28 -34.24 26.30
N ARG A 325 21.42 -33.19 27.13
CA ARG A 325 21.54 -33.31 28.58
C ARG A 325 20.21 -33.60 29.27
N THR A 326 19.13 -32.99 28.79
CA THR A 326 17.77 -33.14 29.35
C THR A 326 17.15 -34.49 28.98
N PHE A 327 17.41 -34.98 27.77
CA PHE A 327 16.86 -36.24 27.24
C PHE A 327 17.98 -37.21 26.80
N PRO A 328 18.76 -37.77 27.75
CA PRO A 328 19.86 -38.67 27.40
C PRO A 328 19.34 -40.00 26.83
N THR A 329 19.94 -40.47 25.74
CA THR A 329 19.61 -41.74 25.06
C THR A 329 20.04 -43.00 25.85
N ALA A 330 20.92 -42.83 26.84
CA ALA A 330 21.36 -43.90 27.74
C ALA A 330 21.03 -43.53 29.20
N TYR A 331 20.70 -44.54 30.01
CA TYR A 331 20.47 -44.39 31.45
C TYR A 331 21.78 -43.98 32.14
N SER A 332 22.07 -42.68 32.16
CA SER A 332 23.29 -42.11 32.75
C SER A 332 23.03 -41.76 34.21
N LYS A 333 23.98 -42.08 35.10
CA LYS A 333 24.00 -41.62 36.51
C LYS A 333 24.31 -40.12 36.65
N VAL A 334 24.47 -39.40 35.55
CA VAL A 334 24.56 -37.94 35.56
C VAL A 334 23.25 -37.41 36.12
N THR A 335 23.31 -36.57 37.14
CA THR A 335 22.16 -35.86 37.70
C THR A 335 21.34 -35.28 36.56
N SER A 336 20.11 -35.78 36.40
CA SER A 336 19.14 -35.18 35.50
C SER A 336 19.07 -33.68 35.84
N PRO A 337 19.11 -32.78 34.84
CA PRO A 337 18.83 -31.38 35.12
C PRO A 337 17.49 -31.29 35.85
N GLU A 338 17.39 -30.41 36.86
CA GLU A 338 16.14 -30.27 37.63
C GLU A 338 14.97 -30.03 36.67
N PHE A 339 13.83 -30.67 36.92
CA PHE A 339 12.59 -30.34 36.22
C PHE A 339 12.36 -28.83 36.36
N ASN A 340 12.15 -28.14 35.23
CA ASN A 340 12.06 -26.67 35.10
C ASN A 340 13.38 -25.88 35.10
N GLN A 341 14.54 -26.49 34.79
CA GLN A 341 15.72 -25.66 34.50
C GLN A 341 15.50 -24.77 33.26
N PRO A 342 15.77 -23.46 33.36
CA PRO A 342 15.67 -22.54 32.24
C PRO A 342 16.50 -23.01 31.05
N PHE A 343 16.00 -22.75 29.86
CA PHE A 343 16.78 -22.89 28.64
C PHE A 343 18.08 -22.06 28.76
N PRO A 344 19.28 -22.59 28.41
CA PRO A 344 20.51 -21.84 28.53
C PRO A 344 20.54 -20.76 27.44
N ALA A 345 20.08 -19.57 27.78
CA ALA A 345 20.33 -18.39 26.98
C ALA A 345 21.84 -18.13 27.03
N LEU A 346 22.52 -18.27 25.89
CA LEU A 346 23.98 -18.12 25.78
C LEU A 346 24.47 -16.74 26.22
N TYR A 347 23.59 -15.75 26.25
CA TYR A 347 23.83 -14.46 26.83
C TYR A 347 22.48 -13.84 27.17
N THR A 348 22.21 -13.67 28.47
CA THR A 348 21.19 -12.74 28.92
C THR A 348 21.88 -11.96 30.04
N PRO A 349 22.02 -10.64 29.93
CA PRO A 349 22.49 -9.84 31.05
C PRO A 349 21.56 -10.12 32.22
N GLN A 350 22.05 -10.87 33.22
CA GLN A 350 21.28 -11.12 34.41
C GLN A 350 21.16 -9.78 35.15
N PHE A 351 19.96 -9.47 35.63
CA PHE A 351 19.81 -8.44 36.65
C PHE A 351 20.74 -8.78 37.81
N ALA A 352 21.40 -7.78 38.39
CA ALA A 352 22.31 -8.00 39.51
C ALA A 352 21.57 -8.82 40.59
N GLN A 353 22.08 -10.01 40.91
CA GLN A 353 21.44 -10.93 41.86
C GLN A 353 21.39 -10.29 43.25
N GLN A 354 20.31 -9.58 43.55
CA GLN A 354 19.84 -9.39 44.92
C GLN A 354 18.73 -10.42 45.12
N GLY A 355 18.95 -11.33 46.08
CA GLY A 355 18.17 -12.55 46.24
C GLY A 355 16.66 -12.31 46.25
N LEU A 356 15.94 -12.95 45.33
CA LEU A 356 14.48 -12.97 45.29
C LEU A 356 13.95 -13.63 46.57
N PRO A 357 13.12 -12.96 47.38
CA PRO A 357 12.45 -13.61 48.49
C PRO A 357 11.48 -14.66 47.97
N ALA A 358 11.71 -15.91 48.36
CA ALA A 358 10.79 -17.02 48.13
C ALA A 358 9.54 -16.90 49.03
N ALA A 359 8.70 -15.90 48.79
CA ALA A 359 7.30 -15.85 49.23
C ALA A 359 6.69 -14.48 48.87
N CYS A 360 5.78 -14.44 47.90
CA CYS A 360 4.68 -13.47 47.92
C CYS A 360 3.44 -14.13 47.34
N ARG A 361 2.66 -14.72 48.25
CA ARG A 361 1.34 -15.35 47.98
C ARG A 361 0.18 -14.40 48.28
N GLU A 362 0.41 -13.09 48.33
CA GLU A 362 -0.65 -12.08 48.42
C GLU A 362 -0.50 -11.05 47.31
N ALA A 363 -1.60 -10.75 46.63
CA ALA A 363 -1.71 -9.82 45.52
C ALA A 363 -1.45 -8.36 45.97
N ARG A 364 -0.18 -7.99 46.16
CA ARG A 364 0.20 -6.58 46.13
C ARG A 364 0.27 -6.15 44.67
N ARG A 365 -0.48 -5.10 44.31
CA ARG A 365 -0.34 -4.44 43.02
C ARG A 365 1.03 -3.75 43.00
N ASN A 366 1.95 -4.24 42.17
CA ASN A 366 3.28 -3.66 42.01
C ASN A 366 3.21 -2.22 41.49
N ARG A 367 4.26 -1.45 41.75
CA ARG A 367 4.51 -0.16 41.07
C ARG A 367 4.75 -0.41 39.58
N VAL A 368 4.60 0.61 38.75
CA VAL A 368 4.82 0.48 37.30
C VAL A 368 5.77 1.55 36.77
N ALA A 369 6.81 1.11 36.05
CA ALA A 369 7.69 1.98 35.28
C ALA A 369 7.32 1.93 33.79
N VAL A 370 6.92 3.08 33.23
CA VAL A 370 6.65 3.26 31.79
C VAL A 370 7.93 3.73 31.11
N ILE A 371 8.47 2.90 30.24
CA ILE A 371 9.75 3.09 29.56
C ILE A 371 9.50 3.60 28.14
N ILE A 372 10.02 4.79 27.83
CA ILE A 372 9.77 5.48 26.54
C ILE A 372 11.10 5.81 25.85
N PRO A 373 11.56 4.99 24.89
CA PRO A 373 12.68 5.33 24.02
C PRO A 373 12.27 6.44 23.03
N VAL A 374 13.12 7.45 22.84
CA VAL A 374 12.85 8.64 22.01
C VAL A 374 14.03 8.89 21.06
N TYR A 375 13.75 9.12 19.77
CA TYR A 375 14.76 9.52 18.79
C TYR A 375 14.29 10.62 17.83
N LYS A 376 13.08 10.51 17.27
CA LYS A 376 12.51 11.46 16.30
C LYS A 376 11.00 11.62 16.50
N GLY A 377 10.39 12.55 15.77
CA GLY A 377 8.94 12.77 15.78
C GLY A 377 8.52 13.65 16.94
N TYR A 378 8.87 14.94 16.90
CA TYR A 378 8.63 15.88 17.99
C TYR A 378 7.18 15.94 18.45
N GLU A 379 6.22 16.14 17.53
CA GLU A 379 4.80 16.32 17.91
C GLU A 379 4.23 15.08 18.60
N VAL A 380 4.43 13.90 17.99
CA VAL A 380 3.94 12.62 18.54
C VAL A 380 4.64 12.25 19.85
N THR A 381 5.95 12.53 19.97
CA THR A 381 6.73 12.30 21.20
C THR A 381 6.22 13.16 22.35
N LYS A 382 5.99 14.44 22.08
CA LYS A 382 5.48 15.39 23.06
C LYS A 382 4.10 14.96 23.55
N GLU A 383 3.19 14.65 22.63
CA GLU A 383 1.84 14.19 22.95
C GLU A 383 1.84 12.90 23.77
N CYS A 384 2.63 11.89 23.38
CA CYS A 384 2.76 10.62 24.10
C CYS A 384 3.19 10.83 25.56
N ILE A 385 4.26 11.61 25.79
CA ILE A 385 4.78 11.88 27.14
C ILE A 385 3.77 12.68 27.96
N GLU A 386 3.13 13.70 27.39
CA GLU A 386 2.11 14.50 28.08
C GLU A 386 0.90 13.64 28.49
N LEU A 387 0.41 12.77 27.61
CA LEU A 387 -0.70 11.85 27.90
C LEU A 387 -0.33 10.77 28.92
N ALA A 388 0.86 10.17 28.79
CA ALA A 388 1.35 9.18 29.75
C ALA A 388 1.54 9.79 31.15
N LEU A 389 2.06 11.02 31.25
CA LEU A 389 2.15 11.75 32.52
C LEU A 389 0.78 12.12 33.09
N LYS A 390 -0.18 12.50 32.24
CA LYS A 390 -1.53 12.90 32.63
C LYS A 390 -2.34 11.75 33.22
N TRP A 391 -2.23 10.56 32.63
CA TRP A 391 -3.05 9.40 32.98
C TRP A 391 -2.36 8.39 33.90
N ARG A 392 -1.21 8.75 34.48
CA ARG A 392 -0.52 7.93 35.47
C ARG A 392 -1.23 7.97 36.83
N GLY A 393 -1.25 6.83 37.51
CA GLY A 393 -1.58 6.70 38.91
C GLY A 393 -0.42 7.08 39.84
N PRO A 394 -0.65 7.09 41.17
CA PRO A 394 0.35 7.49 42.16
C PRO A 394 1.54 6.52 42.28
N ASP A 395 1.35 5.25 41.89
CA ASP A 395 2.38 4.20 41.94
C ASP A 395 3.07 3.98 40.59
N GLU A 396 2.95 4.96 39.68
CA GLU A 396 3.36 4.86 38.29
C GLU A 396 4.32 6.00 37.93
N ARG A 397 5.43 5.67 37.27
CA ARG A 397 6.46 6.64 36.86
C ARG A 397 6.90 6.41 35.42
N LEU A 398 7.48 7.43 34.81
CA LEU A 398 8.04 7.37 33.46
C LEU A 398 9.57 7.35 33.49
N VAL A 399 10.17 6.56 32.62
CA VAL A 399 11.61 6.53 32.32
C VAL A 399 11.76 6.79 30.82
N VAL A 400 12.14 8.00 30.45
CA VAL A 400 12.30 8.43 29.06
C VAL A 400 13.78 8.36 28.68
N ILE A 401 14.09 7.70 27.56
CA ILE A 401 15.46 7.52 27.07
C ILE A 401 15.63 8.26 25.75
N ASN A 402 16.33 9.40 25.76
CA ASN A 402 16.74 10.12 24.56
C ASN A 402 17.90 9.38 23.89
N ASP A 403 17.64 8.72 22.76
CA ASP A 403 18.62 7.99 21.97
C ASP A 403 19.38 8.89 20.99
N PHE A 404 19.90 10.00 21.50
CA PHE A 404 20.64 11.00 20.72
C PHE A 404 19.81 11.58 19.56
N SER A 405 18.63 12.10 19.88
CA SER A 405 17.75 12.77 18.90
C SER A 405 18.50 13.85 18.11
N PRO A 406 18.38 13.87 16.76
CA PRO A 406 18.91 14.94 15.94
C PRO A 406 17.97 16.16 15.87
N ASP A 407 16.74 16.06 16.40
CA ASP A 407 15.79 17.18 16.45
C ASP A 407 16.01 17.98 17.75
N PRO A 408 16.50 19.24 17.68
CA PRO A 408 16.78 20.04 18.86
C PRO A 408 15.51 20.32 19.69
N ARG A 409 14.33 20.37 19.05
CA ARG A 409 13.06 20.60 19.77
C ARG A 409 12.73 19.47 20.74
N ILE A 410 13.12 18.23 20.40
CA ILE A 410 12.96 17.08 21.30
C ILE A 410 13.90 17.24 22.51
N VAL A 411 15.16 17.62 22.28
CA VAL A 411 16.13 17.80 23.36
C VAL A 411 15.65 18.86 24.35
N ASP A 412 15.25 20.05 23.85
CA ASP A 412 14.75 21.15 24.68
C ASP A 412 13.50 20.76 25.49
N PHE A 413 12.58 20.01 24.86
CA PHE A 413 11.39 19.50 25.54
C PHE A 413 11.74 18.50 26.64
N LEU A 414 12.65 17.56 26.37
CA LEU A 414 13.07 16.55 27.34
C LEU A 414 13.80 17.16 28.54
N GLU A 415 14.60 18.20 28.34
CA GLU A 415 15.20 18.98 29.44
C GLU A 415 14.14 19.66 30.30
N THR A 416 13.08 20.18 29.68
CA THR A 416 11.97 20.83 30.39
C THR A 416 11.17 19.84 31.26
N VAL A 417 10.94 18.62 30.78
CA VAL A 417 10.18 17.62 31.55
C VAL A 417 11.01 16.87 32.59
N ALA A 418 12.34 16.83 32.44
CA ALA A 418 13.24 16.10 33.36
C ALA A 418 13.13 16.54 34.84
N GLY A 419 12.63 17.75 35.11
CA GLY A 419 12.42 18.27 36.46
C GLY A 419 11.03 18.02 37.07
N GLN A 420 10.10 17.38 36.35
CA GLN A 420 8.75 17.12 36.84
C GLN A 420 8.70 15.88 37.76
N GLU A 421 7.75 15.85 38.70
CA GLU A 421 7.53 14.67 39.54
C GLU A 421 7.07 13.49 38.68
N GLY A 422 7.57 12.28 38.98
CA GLY A 422 7.13 11.04 38.32
C GLY A 422 7.76 10.75 36.95
N ILE A 423 8.78 11.51 36.52
CA ILE A 423 9.52 11.26 35.28
C ILE A 423 11.03 11.28 35.51
N THR A 424 11.76 10.43 34.80
CA THR A 424 13.22 10.41 34.76
C THR A 424 13.66 10.39 33.30
N VAL A 425 14.57 11.29 32.92
CA VAL A 425 15.09 11.41 31.55
C VAL A 425 16.55 10.97 31.52
N LEU A 426 16.88 10.06 30.60
CA LEU A 426 18.22 9.52 30.39
C LEU A 426 18.68 9.81 28.96
N CYS A 427 19.90 10.32 28.76
CA CYS A 427 20.43 10.62 27.42
C CYS A 427 21.55 9.66 27.01
N ASN A 428 21.48 9.09 25.80
CA ASN A 428 22.58 8.33 25.19
C ASN A 428 23.57 9.30 24.51
N ALA A 429 24.86 8.95 24.50
CA ALA A 429 25.90 9.76 23.87
C ALA A 429 25.93 9.65 22.33
N ARG A 430 25.26 8.66 21.76
CA ARG A 430 25.08 8.40 20.32
C ARG A 430 23.80 7.58 20.12
N ASN A 431 23.27 7.56 18.90
CA ASN A 431 22.12 6.72 18.56
C ASN A 431 22.52 5.24 18.61
N ARG A 432 21.82 4.44 19.42
CA ARG A 432 22.07 3.01 19.64
C ARG A 432 20.89 2.13 19.22
N GLY A 433 19.81 2.71 18.72
CA GLY A 433 18.60 2.02 18.30
C GLY A 433 17.63 1.73 19.45
N PHE A 434 16.45 1.25 19.06
CA PHE A 434 15.33 1.01 19.98
C PHE A 434 15.69 -0.02 21.06
N THR A 435 16.20 -1.19 20.68
CA THR A 435 16.46 -2.30 21.61
C THR A 435 17.39 -1.90 22.76
N TYR A 436 18.49 -1.19 22.46
CA TYR A 436 19.43 -0.71 23.47
C TYR A 436 18.78 0.30 24.42
N SER A 437 18.03 1.25 23.86
CA SER A 437 17.36 2.31 24.63
C SER A 437 16.25 1.75 25.51
N ALA A 438 15.45 0.81 25.01
CA ALA A 438 14.45 0.07 25.77
C ALA A 438 15.11 -0.73 26.91
N ASN A 439 16.21 -1.45 26.63
CA ASN A 439 16.97 -2.19 27.63
C ASN A 439 17.57 -1.30 28.71
N ARG A 440 18.04 -0.10 28.36
CA ARG A 440 18.51 0.87 29.35
C ARG A 440 17.40 1.24 30.33
N GLY A 441 16.19 1.49 29.83
CA GLY A 441 15.02 1.72 30.68
C GLY A 441 14.59 0.49 31.50
N LEU A 442 14.56 -0.70 30.90
CA LEU A 442 14.22 -1.95 31.61
C LEU A 442 15.17 -2.28 32.77
N ARG A 443 16.44 -1.85 32.68
CA ARG A 443 17.42 -2.01 33.76
C ARG A 443 17.19 -1.07 34.95
N GLU A 444 16.40 -0.01 34.77
CA GLU A 444 15.98 0.90 35.85
C GLU A 444 14.76 0.38 36.63
N VAL A 445 14.16 -0.74 36.21
CA VAL A 445 12.98 -1.34 36.84
C VAL A 445 13.38 -2.05 38.12
N GLY A 446 12.70 -1.74 39.23
CA GLY A 446 12.93 -2.37 40.53
C GLY A 446 12.44 -3.82 40.62
N GLY A 447 12.93 -4.55 41.64
CA GLY A 447 12.56 -5.96 41.89
C GLY A 447 11.06 -6.23 42.05
N ASP A 448 10.33 -5.26 42.59
CA ASP A 448 8.89 -5.26 42.89
C ASP A 448 8.11 -4.26 42.01
N GLU A 449 8.65 -3.95 40.83
CA GLU A 449 8.10 -2.99 39.87
C GLU A 449 7.83 -3.68 38.53
N ASP A 450 6.61 -3.57 38.01
CA ASP A 450 6.26 -4.00 36.67
C ASP A 450 6.75 -2.97 35.65
N ALA A 451 6.94 -3.39 34.40
CA ALA A 451 7.40 -2.51 33.32
C ALA A 451 6.33 -2.36 32.24
N ILE A 452 6.25 -1.19 31.62
CA ILE A 452 5.56 -1.00 30.34
C ILE A 452 6.57 -0.46 29.34
N LEU A 453 6.82 -1.19 28.25
CA LEU A 453 7.47 -0.62 27.08
C LEU A 453 6.42 0.17 26.29
N LEU A 454 6.67 1.45 26.05
CA LEU A 454 5.75 2.33 25.33
C LEU A 454 6.55 3.11 24.26
N ASN A 455 6.17 2.96 23.00
CA ASN A 455 6.79 3.75 21.93
C ASN A 455 6.44 5.24 22.10
N SER A 456 7.36 6.10 21.68
CA SER A 456 7.20 7.56 21.78
C SER A 456 6.12 8.13 20.85
N ASP A 457 5.56 7.35 19.92
CA ASP A 457 4.51 7.75 18.99
C ASP A 457 3.16 7.10 19.31
N THR A 458 2.90 6.82 20.59
CA THR A 458 1.63 6.26 21.06
C THR A 458 0.69 7.31 21.65
N ILE A 459 -0.61 7.01 21.60
CA ILE A 459 -1.70 7.84 22.10
C ILE A 459 -2.44 7.05 23.19
N PRO A 460 -1.99 7.11 24.46
CA PRO A 460 -2.61 6.33 25.54
C PRO A 460 -3.90 7.00 26.08
N PRO A 461 -5.03 6.28 26.19
CA PRO A 461 -6.28 6.82 26.75
C PRO A 461 -6.31 6.79 28.29
N PRO A 462 -7.32 7.41 28.94
CA PRO A 462 -7.52 7.30 30.38
C PRO A 462 -7.57 5.85 30.88
N GLY A 463 -6.90 5.58 32.00
CA GLY A 463 -6.97 4.28 32.70
C GLY A 463 -6.23 3.12 32.03
N TRP A 464 -5.51 3.35 30.93
CA TRP A 464 -4.85 2.31 30.13
C TRP A 464 -3.87 1.42 30.93
N ILE A 465 -3.09 1.99 31.86
CA ILE A 465 -2.15 1.25 32.72
C ILE A 465 -2.91 0.28 33.64
N GLY A 466 -3.98 0.77 34.27
CA GLY A 466 -4.85 -0.05 35.13
C GLY A 466 -5.48 -1.22 34.36
N LYS A 467 -5.97 -0.97 33.15
CA LYS A 467 -6.58 -1.98 32.28
C LYS A 467 -5.57 -3.05 31.83
N LEU A 468 -4.33 -2.67 31.52
CA LEU A 468 -3.24 -3.61 31.23
C LEU A 468 -2.84 -4.43 32.46
N ARG A 469 -2.74 -3.77 33.63
CA ARG A 469 -2.48 -4.44 34.91
C ARG A 469 -3.57 -5.45 35.24
N ASP A 470 -4.84 -5.07 35.08
CA ASP A 470 -5.96 -5.97 35.34
C ASP A 470 -5.97 -7.16 34.38
N ALA A 471 -5.43 -7.03 33.16
CA ALA A 471 -5.26 -8.15 32.23
C ALA A 471 -4.13 -9.11 32.66
N ILE A 472 -2.98 -8.58 33.11
CA ILE A 472 -1.82 -9.40 33.48
C ILE A 472 -1.99 -10.15 34.81
N TYR A 473 -2.77 -9.58 35.74
CA TYR A 473 -3.02 -10.22 37.05
C TYR A 473 -4.25 -11.15 37.06
N ARG A 474 -4.84 -11.46 35.90
CA ARG A 474 -5.96 -12.44 35.80
C ARG A 474 -5.53 -13.86 36.14
N ALA A 475 -4.28 -14.20 35.87
CA ALA A 475 -3.72 -15.49 36.20
C ALA A 475 -2.24 -15.33 36.56
N PRO A 476 -1.72 -16.14 37.50
CA PRO A 476 -0.37 -15.99 38.03
C PRO A 476 0.73 -16.27 37.01
N ASP A 477 0.40 -16.92 35.90
CA ASP A 477 1.28 -17.34 34.81
C ASP A 477 1.21 -16.43 33.58
N ILE A 478 0.52 -15.27 33.64
CA ILE A 478 0.57 -14.29 32.55
C ILE A 478 1.77 -13.36 32.76
N GLY A 479 2.66 -13.36 31.79
CA GLY A 479 3.92 -12.60 31.83
C GLY A 479 3.85 -11.27 31.11
N THR A 480 2.99 -11.14 30.10
CA THR A 480 2.83 -9.88 29.34
C THR A 480 1.41 -9.64 28.87
N ALA A 481 1.03 -8.37 28.71
CA ALA A 481 -0.24 -7.94 28.11
C ALA A 481 -0.01 -6.79 27.10
N THR A 482 -0.70 -6.84 25.97
CA THR A 482 -0.62 -5.84 24.90
C THR A 482 -2.02 -5.39 24.49
N PRO A 483 -2.31 -4.08 24.37
CA PRO A 483 -3.64 -3.59 24.00
C PRO A 483 -3.89 -3.70 22.48
N LEU A 484 -5.15 -3.53 22.06
CA LEU A 484 -5.47 -3.31 20.66
C LEU A 484 -4.95 -1.92 20.21
N SER A 485 -4.65 -1.78 18.91
CA SER A 485 -4.15 -0.54 18.31
C SER A 485 -4.49 -0.47 16.82
N ASN A 486 -4.27 0.67 16.16
CA ASN A 486 -4.42 0.83 14.71
C ASN A 486 -3.27 0.15 13.95
N ALA A 487 -2.06 0.14 14.50
CA ALA A 487 -0.86 -0.36 13.82
C ALA A 487 -0.05 -1.29 14.73
N ALA A 488 -0.52 -2.53 14.93
CA ALA A 488 0.11 -3.48 15.84
C ALA A 488 -0.03 -4.96 15.40
N THR A 489 0.11 -5.23 14.10
CA THR A 489 0.04 -6.58 13.50
C THR A 489 -1.16 -7.42 13.98
N ILE A 490 -0.93 -8.45 14.81
CA ILE A 490 -1.99 -9.32 15.34
C ILE A 490 -2.99 -8.58 16.25
N PHE A 491 -2.59 -7.44 16.81
CA PHE A 491 -3.42 -6.58 17.67
C PHE A 491 -4.12 -5.45 16.91
N SER A 492 -3.94 -5.36 15.58
CA SER A 492 -4.49 -4.27 14.78
C SER A 492 -6.02 -4.29 14.73
N TYR A 493 -6.62 -3.10 14.78
CA TYR A 493 -8.04 -2.81 14.59
C TYR A 493 -8.19 -1.37 14.03
N PRO A 494 -9.07 -1.12 13.03
CA PRO A 494 -10.12 -2.02 12.51
C PRO A 494 -9.63 -3.14 11.58
N ARG A 495 -8.61 -2.90 10.74
CA ARG A 495 -8.08 -3.90 9.81
C ARG A 495 -6.87 -4.63 10.41
N ASN A 496 -6.74 -5.93 10.17
CA ASN A 496 -5.63 -6.73 10.69
C ASN A 496 -4.35 -6.66 9.83
N ASP A 497 -4.45 -6.10 8.62
CA ASP A 497 -3.33 -5.85 7.70
C ASP A 497 -2.48 -4.63 8.09
N GLY A 498 -2.91 -3.86 9.09
CA GLY A 498 -2.24 -2.66 9.58
C GLY A 498 -2.49 -1.41 8.73
N ASN A 499 -3.32 -1.49 7.69
CA ASN A 499 -3.67 -0.33 6.86
C ASN A 499 -4.81 0.47 7.52
N ASN A 500 -4.53 1.02 8.69
CA ASN A 500 -5.48 1.82 9.46
C ASN A 500 -4.98 3.26 9.59
N PRO A 501 -5.87 4.27 9.49
CA PRO A 501 -5.48 5.65 9.73
C PRO A 501 -4.98 5.84 11.16
N ILE A 502 -4.17 6.89 11.37
CA ILE A 502 -3.77 7.31 12.72
C ILE A 502 -5.01 7.89 13.41
N PRO A 503 -5.45 7.34 14.55
CA PRO A 503 -6.62 7.84 15.25
C PRO A 503 -6.29 9.14 16.00
N SER A 504 -7.26 10.03 16.08
CA SER A 504 -7.26 11.15 17.01
C SER A 504 -7.38 10.67 18.46
N TYR A 505 -6.99 11.53 19.40
CA TYR A 505 -7.11 11.22 20.84
C TYR A 505 -8.56 10.89 21.24
N ASP A 506 -9.56 11.60 20.71
CA ASP A 506 -10.98 11.36 21.02
C ASP A 506 -11.45 9.99 20.53
N GLU A 507 -11.05 9.58 19.32
CA GLU A 507 -11.34 8.25 18.79
C GLU A 507 -10.69 7.14 19.64
N VAL A 508 -9.46 7.33 20.12
CA VAL A 508 -8.80 6.37 21.04
C VAL A 508 -9.60 6.24 22.34
N VAL A 509 -10.08 7.35 22.91
CA VAL A 509 -10.90 7.34 24.13
C VAL A 509 -12.21 6.61 23.90
N GLU A 510 -12.89 6.90 22.79
CA GLU A 510 -14.15 6.26 22.41
C GLU A 510 -14.00 4.73 22.25
N LEU A 511 -13.01 4.28 21.47
CA LEU A 511 -12.71 2.86 21.27
C LEU A 511 -12.35 2.16 22.58
N SER A 512 -11.57 2.81 23.45
CA SER A 512 -11.22 2.28 24.77
C SER A 512 -12.45 2.12 25.69
N SER A 513 -13.41 3.05 25.61
CA SER A 513 -14.68 2.97 26.34
C SER A 513 -15.56 1.83 25.82
N MET A 514 -15.69 1.69 24.50
CA MET A 514 -16.49 0.61 23.90
C MET A 514 -15.96 -0.78 24.25
N LEU A 515 -14.63 -0.96 24.26
CA LEU A 515 -13.98 -2.21 24.65
C LEU A 515 -14.27 -2.59 26.11
N GLU A 516 -14.30 -1.61 27.00
CA GLU A 516 -14.62 -1.83 28.41
C GLU A 516 -16.04 -2.38 28.60
N GLU A 517 -16.99 -1.88 27.80
CA GLU A 517 -18.39 -2.30 27.84
C GLU A 517 -18.69 -3.63 27.11
N ILE A 518 -17.84 -4.08 26.17
CA ILE A 518 -18.00 -5.39 25.50
C ILE A 518 -17.90 -6.54 26.51
N GLY A 519 -17.18 -6.30 27.61
CA GLY A 519 -16.94 -7.30 28.64
C GLY A 519 -15.76 -8.19 28.23
N ASN A 520 -14.76 -8.28 29.10
CA ASN A 520 -13.46 -8.83 28.77
C ASN A 520 -13.12 -10.05 29.65
N ALA A 521 -14.10 -10.86 30.08
CA ALA A 521 -13.84 -11.99 30.98
C ALA A 521 -12.93 -13.07 30.37
N GLU A 522 -12.85 -13.12 29.04
CA GLU A 522 -12.01 -14.07 28.31
C GLU A 522 -10.52 -13.69 28.38
N ILE A 523 -9.66 -14.70 28.48
CA ILE A 523 -8.21 -14.56 28.31
C ILE A 523 -7.87 -15.09 26.92
N VAL A 524 -7.53 -14.19 26.01
CA VAL A 524 -7.07 -14.57 24.67
C VAL A 524 -5.55 -14.56 24.66
N GLU A 525 -4.97 -15.75 24.54
CA GLU A 525 -3.53 -15.97 24.45
C GLU A 525 -3.02 -15.58 23.05
N VAL A 526 -1.85 -14.96 23.01
CA VAL A 526 -1.14 -14.53 21.80
C VAL A 526 0.26 -15.13 21.76
N PRO A 527 0.83 -15.37 20.58
CA PRO A 527 2.16 -15.98 20.46
C PRO A 527 3.31 -15.08 20.96
N THR A 528 3.06 -13.77 21.00
CA THR A 528 4.02 -12.72 21.38
C THR A 528 3.29 -11.47 21.85
N GLY A 529 3.90 -10.70 22.76
CA GLY A 529 3.53 -9.28 22.97
C GLY A 529 4.08 -8.40 21.84
N HIS A 530 3.70 -7.12 21.82
CA HIS A 530 4.16 -6.15 20.82
C HIS A 530 4.79 -4.91 21.47
N GLY A 531 6.00 -4.56 21.05
CA GLY A 531 6.83 -3.52 21.69
C GLY A 531 6.29 -2.08 21.65
N PHE A 532 5.23 -1.80 20.88
CA PHE A 532 4.64 -0.45 20.85
C PHE A 532 3.99 -0.07 22.19
N CYS A 533 3.38 -1.06 22.84
CA CYS A 533 2.77 -0.96 24.16
C CYS A 533 2.71 -2.37 24.78
N MET A 534 3.71 -2.71 25.59
CA MET A 534 3.85 -4.04 26.19
C MET A 534 4.01 -3.93 27.69
N TYR A 535 2.99 -4.35 28.44
CA TYR A 535 3.09 -4.52 29.89
C TYR A 535 3.83 -5.83 30.16
N ILE A 536 4.86 -5.79 31.01
CA ILE A 536 5.69 -6.92 31.42
C ILE A 536 5.66 -7.00 32.94
N ARG A 537 5.23 -8.15 33.44
CA ARG A 537 5.18 -8.42 34.88
C ARG A 537 6.59 -8.53 35.46
N ALA A 538 6.81 -7.98 36.66
CA ALA A 538 8.11 -7.94 37.34
C ALA A 538 8.79 -9.33 37.41
N GLU A 539 8.06 -10.36 37.85
CA GLU A 539 8.61 -11.71 37.97
C GLU A 539 8.98 -12.31 36.60
N CYS A 540 8.19 -12.02 35.57
CA CYS A 540 8.49 -12.45 34.20
C CYS A 540 9.75 -11.77 33.67
N LEU A 541 9.89 -10.44 33.87
CA LEU A 541 11.06 -9.68 33.45
C LEU A 541 12.34 -10.19 34.15
N HIS A 542 12.30 -10.40 35.47
CA HIS A 542 13.48 -10.83 36.22
C HIS A 542 13.89 -12.28 35.91
N GLN A 543 12.93 -13.19 35.69
CA GLN A 543 13.23 -14.57 35.31
C GLN A 543 13.71 -14.69 33.87
N THR A 544 13.12 -13.92 32.96
CA THR A 544 13.41 -13.98 31.52
C THR A 544 14.66 -13.17 31.16
N GLY A 545 14.90 -12.06 31.84
CA GLY A 545 15.90 -11.04 31.49
C GLY A 545 15.46 -10.12 30.35
N VAL A 546 16.27 -9.12 30.01
CA VAL A 546 15.92 -8.05 29.06
C VAL A 546 15.90 -8.50 27.58
N LEU A 547 15.71 -7.57 26.65
CA LEU A 547 15.68 -7.81 25.20
C LEU A 547 17.10 -8.10 24.66
N ARG A 548 17.23 -8.90 23.59
CA ARG A 548 18.54 -9.32 23.04
C ARG A 548 19.07 -8.36 21.97
N GLU A 549 19.66 -7.25 22.44
CA GLU A 549 20.33 -6.25 21.59
C GLU A 549 21.51 -6.82 20.77
N ASP A 550 22.12 -7.91 21.22
CA ASP A 550 23.22 -8.63 20.56
C ASP A 550 22.78 -9.36 19.27
N VAL A 551 21.49 -9.69 19.15
CA VAL A 551 20.93 -10.43 18.00
C VAL A 551 20.12 -9.51 17.09
N PHE A 552 19.21 -8.73 17.68
CA PHE A 552 18.21 -7.95 16.95
C PHE A 552 18.65 -6.51 16.65
N ALA A 553 19.81 -6.11 17.16
CA ALA A 553 20.43 -4.80 16.92
C ALA A 553 19.43 -3.64 17.14
N GLN A 554 19.07 -2.90 16.08
CA GLN A 554 18.20 -1.72 16.16
C GLN A 554 16.72 -2.02 16.42
N GLY A 555 16.24 -3.26 16.27
CA GLY A 555 14.85 -3.64 16.58
C GLY A 555 14.24 -4.62 15.57
N TYR A 556 12.95 -4.90 15.72
CA TYR A 556 12.18 -5.95 15.05
C TYR A 556 12.61 -7.37 15.44
N GLY A 557 11.87 -8.04 16.33
CA GLY A 557 12.07 -9.45 16.71
C GLY A 557 12.51 -9.66 18.16
N GLU A 558 12.99 -8.61 18.82
CA GLU A 558 13.48 -8.62 20.19
C GLU A 558 12.39 -8.93 21.23
N GLU A 559 11.19 -8.38 21.04
CA GLU A 559 10.02 -8.64 21.88
C GLU A 559 9.43 -10.03 21.60
N ASN A 560 9.59 -10.52 20.36
CA ASN A 560 9.19 -11.86 19.99
C ASN A 560 10.11 -12.90 20.65
N ASP A 561 11.43 -12.68 20.61
CA ASP A 561 12.41 -13.51 21.31
C ASP A 561 12.20 -13.48 22.83
N PHE A 562 11.94 -12.31 23.41
CA PHE A 562 11.57 -12.19 24.83
C PHE A 562 10.33 -13.03 25.14
N SER A 563 9.27 -12.89 24.35
CA SER A 563 8.04 -13.67 24.54
C SER A 563 8.29 -15.17 24.43
N ARG A 564 9.10 -15.62 23.46
CA ARG A 564 9.40 -17.04 23.33
C ARG A 564 10.26 -17.60 24.46
N ARG A 565 11.22 -16.82 24.97
CA ARG A 565 11.99 -17.18 26.17
C ARG A 565 11.10 -17.25 27.41
N ALA A 566 10.26 -16.25 27.64
CA ALA A 566 9.30 -16.23 28.74
C ALA A 566 8.33 -17.42 28.68
N ALA A 567 7.79 -17.72 27.49
CA ALA A 567 6.89 -18.87 27.31
C ALA A 567 7.57 -20.22 27.56
N SER A 568 8.88 -20.32 27.30
CA SER A 568 9.66 -21.52 27.65
C SER A 568 9.84 -21.70 29.16
N LEU A 569 9.62 -20.64 29.95
CA LEU A 569 9.57 -20.66 31.42
C LEU A 569 8.15 -20.84 31.96
N GLY A 570 7.15 -21.02 31.09
CA GLY A 570 5.74 -21.21 31.44
C GLY A 570 4.89 -19.95 31.49
N TRP A 571 5.42 -18.79 31.06
CA TRP A 571 4.65 -17.55 30.97
C TRP A 571 3.74 -17.52 29.74
N ARG A 572 2.52 -17.01 29.90
CA ARG A 572 1.59 -16.72 28.80
C ARG A 572 1.61 -15.24 28.43
N HIS A 573 1.35 -14.95 27.17
CA HIS A 573 1.19 -13.60 26.64
C HIS A 573 -0.27 -13.42 26.23
N VAL A 574 -0.88 -12.28 26.55
CA VAL A 574 -2.31 -12.06 26.31
C VAL A 574 -2.58 -10.72 25.66
N VAL A 575 -3.70 -10.61 24.95
CA VAL A 575 -4.25 -9.31 24.55
C VAL A 575 -5.05 -8.68 25.70
N CYS A 576 -4.89 -7.37 25.89
CA CYS A 576 -5.74 -6.59 26.77
C CYS A 576 -6.97 -6.10 26.01
N LEU A 577 -8.09 -6.79 26.20
CA LEU A 577 -9.38 -6.46 25.57
C LEU A 577 -10.15 -5.34 26.29
N GLY A 578 -9.53 -4.65 27.25
CA GLY A 578 -10.16 -3.56 28.00
C GLY A 578 -9.80 -2.17 27.52
N THR A 579 -8.77 -2.01 26.69
CA THR A 579 -8.27 -0.71 26.24
C THR A 579 -7.78 -0.77 24.80
N TYR A 580 -7.78 0.40 24.16
CA TYR A 580 -7.19 0.64 22.85
C TYR A 580 -6.10 1.71 23.00
N VAL A 581 -4.92 1.55 22.39
CA VAL A 581 -3.84 2.56 22.41
C VAL A 581 -3.53 2.93 20.96
N GLY A 582 -3.70 4.21 20.61
CA GLY A 582 -3.35 4.69 19.26
C GLY A 582 -1.85 4.65 19.03
N HIS A 583 -1.44 4.46 17.79
CA HIS A 583 -0.05 4.39 17.37
C HIS A 583 0.09 5.23 16.08
N ALA A 584 0.75 6.38 16.19
CA ALA A 584 0.90 7.32 15.09
C ALA A 584 1.93 6.90 14.03
N GLU A 585 2.52 5.70 14.17
CA GLU A 585 3.57 5.09 13.34
C GLU A 585 4.42 6.14 12.58
N GLY A 586 5.26 6.85 13.33
CA GLY A 586 6.08 7.95 12.81
C GLY A 586 7.40 7.46 12.17
N GLN A 587 7.62 7.78 10.89
CA GLN A 587 8.89 7.77 10.11
C GLN A 587 10.02 6.79 10.55
N SER A 588 9.68 5.55 10.88
CA SER A 588 10.65 4.58 11.38
C SER A 588 11.06 3.60 10.27
N PHE A 589 12.33 3.73 9.84
CA PHE A 589 13.07 2.79 8.98
C PHE A 589 12.57 2.59 7.52
N SER A 590 11.93 3.55 6.85
CA SER A 590 11.27 3.31 5.55
C SER A 590 12.11 2.62 4.46
N ALA A 591 13.44 2.86 4.37
CA ALA A 591 14.30 2.21 3.38
C ALA A 591 14.84 0.82 3.79
N PHE A 592 14.90 0.52 5.10
CA PHE A 592 15.58 -0.67 5.65
C PHE A 592 14.65 -1.60 6.43
N LYS A 593 13.43 -1.16 6.76
CA LYS A 593 12.44 -1.90 7.54
C LYS A 593 12.25 -3.31 6.98
N GLY A 594 12.11 -3.44 5.65
CA GLY A 594 11.97 -4.72 4.98
C GLY A 594 13.19 -5.64 5.16
N ASP A 595 14.40 -5.11 5.01
CA ASP A 595 15.64 -5.88 5.17
C ASP A 595 15.88 -6.33 6.62
N LEU A 596 15.64 -5.42 7.58
CA LEU A 596 15.79 -5.70 9.00
C LEU A 596 14.74 -6.71 9.49
N ILE A 597 13.47 -6.56 9.09
CA ILE A 597 12.41 -7.55 9.36
C ILE A 597 12.77 -8.90 8.76
N ARG A 598 13.20 -8.96 7.48
CA ARG A 598 13.60 -10.20 6.81
C ARG A 598 14.72 -10.92 7.59
N ARG A 599 15.82 -10.22 7.88
CA ARG A 599 16.96 -10.75 8.64
C ARG A 599 16.52 -11.26 10.00
N ASN A 600 15.82 -10.41 10.76
CA ASN A 600 15.52 -10.69 12.15
C ASN A 600 14.44 -11.75 12.32
N LEU A 601 13.44 -11.82 11.45
CA LEU A 601 12.48 -12.95 11.43
C LEU A 601 13.17 -14.27 11.03
N GLY A 602 14.16 -14.22 10.14
CA GLY A 602 15.00 -15.37 9.82
C GLY A 602 15.79 -15.86 11.05
N LEU A 603 16.46 -14.95 11.75
CA LEU A 603 17.16 -15.25 13.01
C LEU A 603 16.20 -15.78 14.08
N LEU A 604 15.04 -15.14 14.25
CA LEU A 604 14.03 -15.52 15.22
C LEU A 604 13.53 -16.96 15.01
N ASN A 605 13.25 -17.36 13.76
CA ASN A 605 12.88 -18.74 13.44
C ASN A 605 14.03 -19.73 13.64
N GLY A 606 15.29 -19.31 13.43
CA GLY A 606 16.46 -20.12 13.77
C GLY A 606 16.61 -20.35 15.27
N LEU A 607 16.28 -19.33 16.08
CA LEU A 607 16.31 -19.39 17.55
C LEU A 607 15.11 -20.13 18.14
N HIS A 608 13.94 -19.97 17.54
CA HIS A 608 12.67 -20.56 17.97
C HIS A 608 12.01 -21.28 16.78
N PRO A 609 12.47 -22.49 16.43
CA PRO A 609 11.96 -23.23 15.27
C PRO A 609 10.44 -23.38 15.29
N GLY A 610 9.79 -22.97 14.19
CA GLY A 610 8.33 -23.01 14.02
C GLY A 610 7.58 -21.78 14.56
N TYR A 611 8.28 -20.71 14.93
CA TYR A 611 7.67 -19.46 15.37
C TYR A 611 6.77 -18.83 14.28
N ASP A 612 7.26 -18.75 13.05
CA ASP A 612 6.48 -18.30 11.88
C ASP A 612 5.18 -19.09 11.71
N ARG A 613 5.25 -20.42 11.84
CA ARG A 613 4.11 -21.31 11.77
C ARG A 613 3.14 -21.04 12.92
N LEU A 614 3.64 -20.84 14.14
CA LEU A 614 2.84 -20.50 15.30
C LEU A 614 2.04 -19.20 15.08
N VAL A 615 2.70 -18.15 14.60
CA VAL A 615 2.05 -16.86 14.31
C VAL A 615 1.03 -17.00 13.17
N ASN A 616 1.40 -17.68 12.08
CA ASN A 616 0.51 -17.91 10.94
C ASN A 616 -0.72 -18.75 11.33
N GLU A 617 -0.56 -19.80 12.14
CA GLU A 617 -1.68 -20.60 12.63
C GLU A 617 -2.60 -19.79 13.56
N TRP A 618 -2.03 -18.91 14.40
CA TRP A 618 -2.82 -18.00 15.22
C TRP A 618 -3.61 -16.99 14.36
N GLN A 619 -2.96 -16.35 13.39
CA GLN A 619 -3.60 -15.40 12.47
C GLN A 619 -4.72 -16.05 11.65
N LYS A 620 -4.52 -17.28 11.17
CA LYS A 620 -5.56 -18.05 10.46
C LYS A 620 -6.76 -18.39 11.33
N ARG A 621 -6.57 -18.61 12.62
CA ARG A 621 -7.68 -18.85 13.57
C ARG A 621 -8.40 -17.57 13.96
N ASP A 622 -7.73 -16.43 13.83
CA ASP A 622 -8.16 -15.08 14.24
C ASP A 622 -9.06 -15.05 15.50
N PRO A 623 -8.53 -15.42 16.68
CA PRO A 623 -9.31 -15.40 17.92
C PRO A 623 -9.91 -14.02 18.25
N LEU A 624 -9.37 -12.95 17.69
CA LEU A 624 -9.83 -11.58 17.89
C LEU A 624 -11.00 -11.18 16.99
N HIS A 625 -11.32 -11.95 15.96
CA HIS A 625 -12.39 -11.64 14.99
C HIS A 625 -13.70 -11.25 15.68
N ARG A 626 -14.12 -12.01 16.70
CA ARG A 626 -15.34 -11.74 17.44
C ARG A 626 -15.33 -10.35 18.10
N PHE A 627 -14.22 -9.98 18.75
CA PHE A 627 -14.09 -8.70 19.45
C PHE A 627 -14.06 -7.53 18.46
N ARG A 628 -13.33 -7.67 17.35
CA ARG A 628 -13.32 -6.66 16.28
C ARG A 628 -14.73 -6.46 15.69
N ARG A 629 -15.45 -7.55 15.43
CA ARG A 629 -16.84 -7.52 14.95
C ARG A 629 -17.78 -6.84 15.94
N GLU A 630 -17.71 -7.19 17.22
CA GLU A 630 -18.55 -6.57 18.26
C GLU A 630 -18.26 -5.07 18.40
N LEU A 631 -16.99 -4.66 18.24
CA LEU A 631 -16.60 -3.25 18.22
C LEU A 631 -17.17 -2.52 17.00
N ASP A 632 -17.08 -3.10 15.80
CA ASP A 632 -17.69 -2.52 14.58
C ASP A 632 -19.21 -2.44 14.68
N VAL A 633 -19.88 -3.46 15.20
CA VAL A 633 -21.35 -3.44 15.40
C VAL A 633 -21.76 -2.34 16.38
N ARG A 634 -20.98 -2.10 17.44
CA ARG A 634 -21.25 -1.02 18.40
C ARG A 634 -21.01 0.35 17.81
N ARG A 635 -19.87 0.56 17.14
CA ARG A 635 -19.60 1.81 16.41
C ARG A 635 -20.71 2.10 15.40
N LEU A 636 -21.15 1.07 14.66
CA LEU A 636 -22.23 1.21 13.70
C LEU A 636 -23.55 1.56 14.40
N SER A 637 -23.88 0.85 15.49
CA SER A 637 -25.10 1.11 16.27
C SER A 637 -25.16 2.54 16.80
N GLN A 638 -24.02 3.10 17.24
CA GLN A 638 -23.92 4.50 17.66
C GLN A 638 -24.03 5.46 16.47
N ALA A 639 -23.36 5.17 15.34
CA ALA A 639 -23.41 5.99 14.14
C ALA A 639 -24.81 6.06 13.50
N VAL A 640 -25.59 4.98 13.60
CA VAL A 640 -26.98 4.94 13.09
C VAL A 640 -28.03 5.34 14.13
N ALA A 641 -27.62 5.67 15.35
CA ALA A 641 -28.55 5.88 16.46
C ALA A 641 -29.64 6.92 16.10
N GLY A 642 -30.90 6.50 16.20
CA GLY A 642 -32.05 7.34 15.88
C GLY A 642 -32.41 7.44 14.39
N ARG A 643 -31.73 6.71 13.50
CA ARG A 643 -32.06 6.61 12.07
C ARG A 643 -32.56 5.22 11.70
N HIS A 644 -33.24 5.13 10.56
CA HIS A 644 -33.70 3.89 9.97
C HIS A 644 -32.70 3.37 8.95
N THR A 645 -32.53 2.05 8.87
CA THR A 645 -31.64 1.41 7.89
C THR A 645 -32.43 0.67 6.80
N VAL A 646 -31.82 0.53 5.61
CA VAL A 646 -32.35 -0.26 4.48
C VAL A 646 -31.27 -1.21 4.01
N ALA A 647 -31.56 -2.51 3.99
CA ALA A 647 -30.60 -3.52 3.54
C ALA A 647 -30.65 -3.70 2.02
N LEU A 648 -29.50 -3.67 1.35
CA LEU A 648 -29.37 -3.86 -0.10
C LEU A 648 -28.55 -5.13 -0.36
N MET A 649 -29.21 -6.24 -0.73
CA MET A 649 -28.54 -7.51 -1.01
C MET A 649 -28.07 -7.58 -2.46
N THR A 650 -26.76 -7.77 -2.66
CA THR A 650 -26.12 -7.77 -3.98
C THR A 650 -25.09 -8.90 -4.12
N HIS A 651 -24.46 -9.04 -5.29
CA HIS A 651 -23.35 -9.95 -5.54
C HIS A 651 -22.00 -9.23 -5.51
N ASP A 652 -20.91 -9.99 -5.40
CA ASP A 652 -19.50 -9.56 -5.30
C ASP A 652 -18.82 -9.27 -6.65
N ARG A 653 -19.61 -9.09 -7.71
CA ARG A 653 -19.11 -8.88 -9.09
C ARG A 653 -19.25 -7.41 -9.48
N GLU A 654 -18.20 -6.86 -10.09
CA GLU A 654 -18.25 -5.53 -10.71
C GLU A 654 -19.22 -5.51 -11.90
N GLY A 655 -19.85 -4.36 -12.15
CA GLY A 655 -20.72 -4.15 -13.30
C GLY A 655 -21.94 -3.27 -13.02
N GLY A 656 -22.96 -3.40 -13.87
CA GLY A 656 -24.16 -2.56 -13.82
C GLY A 656 -24.96 -2.67 -12.52
N VAL A 657 -25.01 -3.87 -11.91
CA VAL A 657 -25.70 -4.08 -10.62
C VAL A 657 -25.02 -3.30 -9.51
N HIS A 658 -23.68 -3.33 -9.45
CA HIS A 658 -22.92 -2.55 -8.46
C HIS A 658 -23.21 -1.05 -8.63
N ARG A 659 -23.14 -0.51 -9.86
CA ARG A 659 -23.48 0.89 -10.13
C ARG A 659 -24.91 1.24 -9.69
N PHE A 660 -25.89 0.40 -10.01
CA PHE A 660 -27.27 0.61 -9.60
C PHE A 660 -27.44 0.61 -8.08
N VAL A 661 -26.82 -0.35 -7.37
CA VAL A 661 -26.87 -0.42 -5.90
C VAL A 661 -26.25 0.83 -5.26
N GLN A 662 -25.18 1.37 -5.84
CA GLN A 662 -24.58 2.64 -5.40
C GLN A 662 -25.52 3.82 -5.60
N GLU A 663 -26.15 3.94 -6.78
CA GLU A 663 -27.17 4.97 -7.06
C GLU A 663 -28.39 4.85 -6.12
N ARG A 664 -28.83 3.62 -5.81
CA ARG A 664 -29.87 3.33 -4.81
C ARG A 664 -29.46 3.73 -3.40
N ALA A 665 -28.23 3.41 -3.00
CA ALA A 665 -27.69 3.78 -1.70
C ALA A 665 -27.70 5.31 -1.52
N LEU A 666 -27.28 6.05 -2.55
CA LEU A 666 -27.34 7.52 -2.55
C LEU A 666 -28.78 8.04 -2.37
N ALA A 667 -29.75 7.53 -3.13
CA ALA A 667 -31.15 7.93 -2.99
C ALA A 667 -31.72 7.62 -1.59
N ILE A 668 -31.34 6.50 -0.98
CA ILE A 668 -31.74 6.14 0.39
C ILE A 668 -31.14 7.10 1.43
N VAL A 669 -29.90 7.58 1.20
CA VAL A 669 -29.27 8.60 2.05
C VAL A 669 -30.00 9.95 1.92
N GLU A 670 -30.37 10.35 0.70
CA GLU A 670 -31.16 11.57 0.46
C GLU A 670 -32.52 11.54 1.16
N ASP A 671 -33.12 10.35 1.29
CA ASP A 671 -34.34 10.09 2.06
C ASP A 671 -34.13 10.09 3.60
N GLY A 672 -32.92 10.35 4.08
CA GLY A 672 -32.58 10.42 5.50
C GLY A 672 -32.30 9.06 6.16
N ARG A 673 -32.32 7.96 5.40
CA ARG A 673 -32.04 6.59 5.89
C ARG A 673 -30.57 6.21 5.70
N ILE A 674 -30.17 5.05 6.21
CA ILE A 674 -28.81 4.52 6.07
C ILE A 674 -28.84 3.19 5.29
N PRO A 675 -28.25 3.13 4.10
CA PRO A 675 -28.09 1.88 3.35
C PRO A 675 -27.10 0.93 4.04
N LEU A 676 -27.43 -0.36 4.09
CA LEU A 676 -26.55 -1.45 4.48
C LEU A 676 -26.37 -2.37 3.27
N ILE A 677 -25.23 -2.32 2.61
CA ILE A 677 -24.91 -3.18 1.48
C ILE A 677 -24.52 -4.56 2.02
N ILE A 678 -25.21 -5.60 1.57
CA ILE A 678 -24.99 -6.98 1.99
C ILE A 678 -24.52 -7.79 0.78
N SER A 679 -23.30 -8.29 0.83
CA SER A 679 -22.68 -9.06 -0.23
C SER A 679 -22.22 -10.43 0.25
N PRO A 680 -22.21 -11.46 -0.61
CA PRO A 680 -21.53 -12.70 -0.34
C PRO A 680 -20.02 -12.43 -0.29
N CYS A 681 -19.32 -12.86 0.76
CA CYS A 681 -17.86 -12.89 0.77
C CYS A 681 -17.34 -14.35 0.71
N PRO A 682 -16.15 -14.59 0.11
CA PRO A 682 -15.51 -15.89 0.12
C PRO A 682 -15.28 -16.42 1.54
N ALA A 683 -15.26 -17.74 1.69
CA ALA A 683 -14.89 -18.37 2.94
C ALA A 683 -13.36 -18.35 3.10
N ASP A 684 -12.79 -17.20 3.47
CA ASP A 684 -11.36 -17.09 3.78
C ASP A 684 -11.00 -17.79 5.11
N ALA A 685 -12.03 -18.18 5.87
CA ALA A 685 -11.88 -18.85 7.15
C ALA A 685 -11.62 -20.36 7.00
N PRO A 686 -10.85 -20.98 7.91
CA PRO A 686 -10.50 -22.40 7.87
C PRO A 686 -11.70 -23.37 7.91
N ASP A 687 -12.88 -22.90 8.33
CA ASP A 687 -14.11 -23.68 8.44
C ASP A 687 -14.82 -23.90 7.09
N GLY A 688 -14.44 -23.14 6.05
CA GLY A 688 -14.97 -23.26 4.69
C GLY A 688 -16.44 -22.86 4.55
N TYR A 689 -17.02 -22.14 5.52
CA TYR A 689 -18.44 -21.78 5.48
C TYR A 689 -18.69 -20.43 4.81
N PRO A 690 -19.77 -20.32 4.01
CA PRO A 690 -20.14 -19.07 3.34
C PRO A 690 -20.59 -18.01 4.35
N ARG A 691 -20.27 -16.74 4.05
CA ARG A 691 -20.51 -15.60 4.95
C ARG A 691 -21.16 -14.41 4.22
N TRP A 692 -21.82 -13.57 5.01
CA TRP A 692 -22.33 -12.26 4.62
C TRP A 692 -21.37 -11.19 5.09
N GLU A 693 -20.96 -10.31 4.20
CA GLU A 693 -20.34 -9.04 4.56
C GLU A 693 -21.44 -7.96 4.59
N VAL A 694 -21.43 -7.12 5.62
CA VAL A 694 -22.39 -6.02 5.77
C VAL A 694 -21.62 -4.70 5.82
N VAL A 695 -21.74 -3.90 4.77
CA VAL A 695 -21.06 -2.61 4.62
C VAL A 695 -22.08 -1.48 4.70
N PRO A 696 -22.07 -0.65 5.77
CA PRO A 696 -22.92 0.52 5.84
C PRO A 696 -22.41 1.62 4.90
N TYR A 697 -23.33 2.35 4.26
CA TYR A 697 -22.97 3.49 3.43
C TYR A 697 -22.74 4.74 4.29
N LEU A 698 -21.58 4.78 4.96
CA LEU A 698 -21.13 5.83 5.87
C LEU A 698 -19.67 6.22 5.55
N ALA A 699 -19.18 7.29 6.17
CA ALA A 699 -17.80 7.74 5.99
C ALA A 699 -16.77 6.81 6.67
N ASP A 700 -17.16 6.23 7.80
CA ASP A 700 -16.33 5.31 8.57
C ASP A 700 -16.33 3.89 7.98
N ASP A 701 -15.21 3.19 8.17
CA ASP A 701 -15.05 1.77 7.81
C ASP A 701 -15.50 0.82 8.94
N TYR A 702 -16.15 -0.29 8.54
CA TYR A 702 -16.64 -1.36 9.42
C TYR A 702 -16.32 -2.78 8.88
N PRO A 703 -15.03 -3.11 8.67
CA PRO A 703 -14.62 -4.28 7.88
C PRO A 703 -14.86 -5.63 8.57
N ASN A 704 -15.17 -5.64 9.88
CA ASN A 704 -15.31 -6.87 10.65
C ASN A 704 -16.77 -7.34 10.79
N ILE A 705 -17.75 -6.67 10.18
CA ILE A 705 -19.16 -7.11 10.19
C ILE A 705 -19.36 -8.23 9.15
N ILE A 706 -18.72 -9.36 9.44
CA ILE A 706 -18.80 -10.59 8.67
C ILE A 706 -19.57 -11.62 9.49
N LEU A 707 -20.68 -12.09 8.93
CA LEU A 707 -21.64 -12.96 9.60
C LEU A 707 -21.76 -14.30 8.89
N SER A 708 -22.02 -15.35 9.66
CA SER A 708 -22.38 -16.65 9.09
C SER A 708 -23.67 -16.53 8.27
N ARG A 709 -23.72 -17.15 7.10
CA ARG A 709 -25.02 -17.32 6.38
C ARG A 709 -25.94 -18.33 7.07
N ARG A 710 -25.37 -19.16 7.95
CA ARG A 710 -26.10 -20.14 8.77
C ARG A 710 -26.43 -19.51 10.11
N GLY A 711 -27.72 -19.29 10.38
CA GLY A 711 -28.19 -18.83 11.69
C GLY A 711 -28.95 -17.50 11.64
N PRO A 712 -29.40 -17.02 12.81
CA PRO A 712 -30.18 -15.79 12.93
C PRO A 712 -29.33 -14.51 12.96
N ASP A 713 -27.99 -14.60 13.01
CA ASP A 713 -27.07 -13.45 13.21
C ASP A 713 -27.37 -12.25 12.30
N LEU A 714 -27.57 -12.48 11.00
CA LEU A 714 -27.91 -11.40 10.07
C LEU A 714 -29.26 -10.77 10.41
N ARG A 715 -30.27 -11.58 10.74
CA ARG A 715 -31.58 -11.09 11.15
C ARG A 715 -31.49 -10.26 12.43
N GLU A 716 -30.75 -10.74 13.43
CA GLU A 716 -30.56 -10.05 14.71
C GLU A 716 -29.87 -8.70 14.51
N LEU A 717 -28.81 -8.65 13.69
CA LEU A 717 -28.13 -7.41 13.34
C LEU A 717 -29.08 -6.42 12.64
N LEU A 718 -29.82 -6.87 11.62
CA LEU A 718 -30.75 -5.98 10.91
C LEU A 718 -31.83 -5.42 11.84
N LEU A 719 -32.34 -6.22 12.77
CA LEU A 719 -33.30 -5.75 13.77
C LEU A 719 -32.67 -4.78 14.77
N SER A 720 -31.45 -5.02 15.24
CA SER A 720 -30.76 -4.11 16.16
C SER A 720 -30.42 -2.76 15.52
N LEU A 721 -30.23 -2.74 14.20
CA LEU A 721 -29.96 -1.53 13.42
C LEU A 721 -31.24 -0.85 12.87
N ASN A 722 -32.42 -1.21 13.38
CA ASN A 722 -33.70 -0.60 13.00
C ASN A 722 -33.96 -0.64 11.47
N CYS A 723 -33.70 -1.80 10.86
CA CYS A 723 -33.90 -2.02 9.44
C CYS A 723 -35.39 -2.08 9.08
N GLU A 724 -35.84 -1.18 8.19
CA GLU A 724 -37.26 -1.07 7.79
C GLU A 724 -37.64 -2.10 6.72
N LYS A 725 -36.75 -2.31 5.74
CA LYS A 725 -36.98 -3.19 4.59
C LYS A 725 -35.66 -3.66 3.98
N MET A 726 -35.76 -4.67 3.11
CA MET A 726 -34.65 -5.16 2.28
C MET A 726 -34.93 -4.92 0.79
N GLU A 727 -33.89 -4.70 -0.02
CA GLU A 727 -33.94 -4.73 -1.48
C GLU A 727 -33.02 -5.86 -1.95
N ILE A 728 -33.55 -6.80 -2.73
CA ILE A 728 -32.79 -7.95 -3.25
C ILE A 728 -32.48 -7.67 -4.72
N HIS A 729 -31.20 -7.47 -5.03
CA HIS A 729 -30.73 -7.21 -6.39
C HIS A 729 -30.15 -8.46 -7.06
N SER A 730 -29.63 -9.41 -6.29
CA SER A 730 -29.16 -10.68 -6.84
C SER A 730 -29.05 -11.77 -5.78
N TYR A 731 -29.13 -13.02 -6.23
CA TYR A 731 -28.74 -14.19 -5.43
C TYR A 731 -27.39 -14.78 -5.84
N ILE A 732 -26.77 -14.27 -6.91
CA ILE A 732 -25.51 -14.80 -7.44
C ILE A 732 -24.40 -14.66 -6.39
N GLY A 733 -23.58 -15.69 -6.24
CA GLY A 733 -22.54 -15.76 -5.20
C GLY A 733 -23.06 -16.14 -3.81
N ALA A 734 -24.31 -15.77 -3.48
CA ALA A 734 -24.99 -16.22 -2.27
C ALA A 734 -25.54 -17.65 -2.42
N GLY A 735 -26.27 -17.89 -3.50
CA GLY A 735 -27.09 -19.07 -3.72
C GLY A 735 -28.57 -18.81 -3.41
N ILE A 736 -29.47 -19.37 -4.22
CA ILE A 736 -30.91 -19.14 -4.13
C ILE A 736 -31.49 -19.62 -2.80
N LYS A 737 -30.92 -20.68 -2.21
CA LYS A 737 -31.35 -21.23 -0.91
C LYS A 737 -31.08 -20.25 0.23
N ASP A 738 -29.94 -19.55 0.19
CA ASP A 738 -29.59 -18.56 1.20
C ASP A 738 -30.48 -17.31 1.09
N ILE A 739 -30.75 -16.85 -0.14
CA ILE A 739 -31.71 -15.75 -0.35
C ILE A 739 -33.14 -16.15 0.01
N HIS A 740 -33.55 -17.38 -0.28
CA HIS A 740 -34.84 -17.92 0.17
C HIS A 740 -34.93 -17.88 1.70
N TRP A 741 -33.89 -18.33 2.41
CA TRP A 741 -33.84 -18.23 3.87
C TRP A 741 -33.93 -16.78 4.37
N VAL A 742 -33.16 -15.85 3.79
CA VAL A 742 -33.20 -14.43 4.18
C VAL A 742 -34.58 -13.81 3.92
N SER A 743 -35.25 -14.19 2.83
CA SER A 743 -36.61 -13.72 2.54
C SER A 743 -37.65 -14.16 3.58
N LEU A 744 -37.32 -15.10 4.48
CA LEU A 744 -38.19 -15.59 5.56
C LEU A 744 -37.94 -14.87 6.91
N PHE A 745 -37.07 -13.85 6.97
CA PHE A 745 -36.75 -13.13 8.21
C PHE A 745 -37.92 -12.33 8.80
N GLY A 746 -38.98 -12.11 8.02
CA GLY A 746 -40.15 -11.32 8.40
C GLY A 746 -40.01 -9.81 8.14
N LEU A 747 -38.94 -9.38 7.47
CA LEU A 747 -38.79 -8.02 6.96
C LEU A 747 -39.44 -7.92 5.57
N ALA A 748 -40.10 -6.79 5.29
CA ALA A 748 -40.62 -6.53 3.95
C ALA A 748 -39.44 -6.39 2.96
N TYR A 749 -39.60 -6.89 1.73
CA TYR A 749 -38.56 -6.77 0.73
C TYR A 749 -39.09 -6.54 -0.69
N ASP A 750 -38.29 -5.83 -1.49
CA ASP A 750 -38.49 -5.64 -2.92
C ASP A 750 -37.42 -6.44 -3.71
N VAL A 751 -37.73 -6.84 -4.94
CA VAL A 751 -36.77 -7.56 -5.81
C VAL A 751 -36.56 -6.80 -7.11
N TYR A 752 -35.30 -6.50 -7.44
CA TYR A 752 -34.91 -5.84 -8.68
C TYR A 752 -34.36 -6.84 -9.69
N LEU A 753 -34.94 -6.87 -10.88
CA LEU A 753 -34.61 -7.82 -11.95
C LEU A 753 -33.48 -7.28 -12.83
N HIS A 754 -32.24 -7.59 -12.45
CA HIS A 754 -31.04 -7.15 -13.17
C HIS A 754 -30.57 -8.10 -14.27
N ASP A 755 -30.99 -9.36 -14.22
CA ASP A 755 -30.60 -10.42 -15.16
C ASP A 755 -31.72 -11.47 -15.26
N TYR A 756 -31.48 -12.61 -15.92
CA TYR A 756 -32.44 -13.71 -16.03
C TYR A 756 -32.12 -14.91 -15.13
N SER A 757 -31.21 -14.74 -14.16
CA SER A 757 -30.74 -15.83 -13.28
C SER A 757 -31.88 -16.53 -12.55
N TRP A 758 -32.90 -15.76 -12.13
CA TRP A 758 -34.08 -16.22 -11.40
C TRP A 758 -34.84 -17.37 -12.07
N PHE A 759 -34.78 -17.53 -13.39
CA PHE A 759 -35.37 -18.70 -14.08
C PHE A 759 -34.41 -19.44 -15.02
N CYS A 760 -33.22 -18.88 -15.28
CA CYS A 760 -32.20 -19.45 -16.15
C CYS A 760 -30.78 -19.21 -15.60
N PRO A 761 -30.08 -20.25 -15.12
CA PRO A 761 -28.76 -20.09 -14.51
C PRO A 761 -27.63 -19.78 -15.50
N GLN A 762 -27.94 -19.63 -16.80
CA GLN A 762 -27.00 -19.12 -17.80
C GLN A 762 -26.91 -17.59 -17.81
N ILE A 763 -27.79 -16.88 -17.09
CA ILE A 763 -27.83 -15.41 -16.91
C ILE A 763 -28.20 -14.64 -18.19
N THR A 764 -27.56 -14.94 -19.32
CA THR A 764 -27.64 -14.16 -20.56
C THR A 764 -28.59 -14.73 -21.60
N LEU A 765 -29.22 -15.88 -21.37
CA LEU A 765 -30.08 -16.58 -22.35
C LEU A 765 -29.38 -16.91 -23.68
N VAL A 766 -28.05 -17.03 -23.68
CA VAL A 766 -27.25 -17.44 -24.84
C VAL A 766 -27.04 -18.97 -24.84
N SER A 767 -27.25 -19.62 -25.98
CA SER A 767 -27.13 -21.08 -26.15
C SER A 767 -25.73 -21.53 -26.61
N HIS A 768 -25.55 -22.82 -26.92
CA HIS A 768 -24.29 -23.40 -27.39
C HIS A 768 -23.75 -22.80 -28.69
N ASN A 769 -24.61 -22.15 -29.48
CA ASN A 769 -24.22 -21.50 -30.74
C ASN A 769 -23.82 -20.01 -30.57
N ASN A 770 -23.64 -19.55 -29.33
CA ASN A 770 -23.36 -18.15 -28.98
C ASN A 770 -24.44 -17.16 -29.48
N LEU A 771 -25.69 -17.61 -29.62
CA LEU A 771 -26.85 -16.78 -29.95
C LEU A 771 -27.95 -16.93 -28.89
N TYR A 772 -28.83 -15.93 -28.80
CA TYR A 772 -30.04 -15.97 -28.00
C TYR A 772 -30.87 -17.25 -28.26
N CYS A 773 -31.22 -17.96 -27.19
CA CYS A 773 -31.79 -19.31 -27.26
C CYS A 773 -33.29 -19.37 -27.61
N GLY A 774 -33.99 -18.24 -27.59
CA GLY A 774 -35.44 -18.21 -27.82
C GLY A 774 -36.30 -18.65 -26.64
N GLU A 775 -35.70 -18.90 -25.46
CA GLU A 775 -36.38 -19.36 -24.25
C GLU A 775 -37.19 -20.65 -24.47
N PRO A 776 -36.53 -21.78 -24.78
CA PRO A 776 -37.21 -23.02 -25.13
C PRO A 776 -37.90 -23.67 -23.91
N GLU A 777 -38.64 -24.76 -24.14
CA GLU A 777 -39.30 -25.51 -23.08
C GLU A 777 -38.33 -26.05 -22.02
N ALA A 778 -38.86 -26.38 -20.84
CA ALA A 778 -38.07 -26.75 -19.66
C ALA A 778 -37.08 -27.91 -19.92
N SER A 779 -37.47 -28.92 -20.70
CA SER A 779 -36.60 -30.06 -21.04
C SER A 779 -35.35 -29.65 -21.84
N ALA A 780 -35.48 -28.70 -22.76
CA ALA A 780 -34.34 -28.17 -23.51
C ALA A 780 -33.42 -27.32 -22.63
N CYS A 781 -33.98 -26.56 -21.69
CA CYS A 781 -33.22 -25.81 -20.70
C CYS A 781 -32.46 -26.73 -19.73
N GLU A 782 -33.05 -27.84 -19.30
CA GLU A 782 -32.38 -28.84 -18.46
C GLU A 782 -31.15 -29.42 -19.16
N THR A 783 -31.29 -29.85 -20.41
CA THR A 783 -30.16 -30.33 -21.23
C THR A 783 -29.08 -29.25 -21.37
N CYS A 784 -29.46 -28.01 -21.67
CA CYS A 784 -28.52 -26.89 -21.79
C CYS A 784 -27.71 -26.67 -20.49
N VAL A 785 -28.36 -26.74 -19.33
CA VAL A 785 -27.71 -26.58 -18.02
C VAL A 785 -26.83 -27.78 -17.68
N MET A 786 -27.23 -29.00 -18.07
CA MET A 786 -26.39 -30.20 -17.90
C MET A 786 -25.11 -30.10 -18.75
N ASP A 787 -25.21 -29.65 -20.00
CA ASP A 787 -24.08 -29.58 -20.92
C ASP A 787 -23.13 -28.41 -20.60
N ARG A 788 -23.66 -27.25 -20.25
CA ARG A 788 -22.88 -26.01 -20.06
C ARG A 788 -22.56 -25.69 -18.61
N GLY A 789 -23.11 -26.44 -17.66
CA GLY A 789 -23.07 -26.07 -16.25
C GLY A 789 -23.94 -24.84 -15.95
N ARG A 790 -23.52 -24.03 -14.98
CA ARG A 790 -24.30 -22.89 -14.46
C ARG A 790 -23.37 -21.68 -14.28
N ALA A 791 -23.74 -20.53 -14.84
CA ALA A 791 -22.95 -19.30 -14.75
C ALA A 791 -23.11 -18.56 -13.40
N THR A 792 -24.11 -18.96 -12.61
CA THR A 792 -24.40 -18.44 -11.27
C THR A 792 -23.55 -19.07 -10.17
N SER A 793 -22.84 -20.17 -10.47
CA SER A 793 -22.12 -21.01 -9.50
C SER A 793 -23.00 -21.62 -8.39
N ASP A 794 -24.33 -21.59 -8.56
CA ASP A 794 -25.31 -22.19 -7.65
C ASP A 794 -25.56 -23.65 -8.06
N ASP A 795 -25.49 -24.61 -7.13
CA ASP A 795 -25.65 -26.03 -7.42
C ASP A 795 -27.12 -26.49 -7.54
N THR A 796 -28.07 -25.60 -7.29
CA THR A 796 -29.50 -25.91 -7.24
C THR A 796 -29.99 -26.46 -8.58
N ALA A 797 -30.81 -27.51 -8.52
CA ALA A 797 -31.47 -28.09 -9.70
C ALA A 797 -32.39 -27.04 -10.35
N LEU A 798 -32.48 -27.01 -11.69
CA LEU A 798 -33.24 -25.98 -12.42
C LEU A 798 -34.71 -25.90 -11.98
N SER A 799 -35.35 -27.04 -11.71
CA SER A 799 -36.72 -27.10 -11.21
C SER A 799 -36.86 -26.43 -9.84
N LEU A 800 -35.99 -26.79 -8.89
CA LEU A 800 -35.98 -26.21 -7.55
C LEU A 800 -35.59 -24.72 -7.57
N LEU A 801 -34.66 -24.32 -8.44
CA LEU A 801 -34.31 -22.91 -8.66
C LEU A 801 -35.56 -22.11 -9.02
N ARG A 802 -36.32 -22.57 -10.03
CA ARG A 802 -37.55 -21.91 -10.47
C ARG A 802 -38.63 -21.90 -9.38
N GLU A 803 -38.75 -22.97 -8.60
CA GLU A 803 -39.68 -23.04 -7.47
C GLU A 803 -39.34 -21.99 -6.40
N LEU A 804 -38.08 -21.95 -5.95
CA LEU A 804 -37.61 -21.01 -4.92
C LEU A 804 -37.69 -19.56 -5.41
N SER A 805 -37.28 -19.28 -6.65
CA SER A 805 -37.44 -17.96 -7.26
C SER A 805 -38.90 -17.53 -7.32
N THR A 806 -39.81 -18.42 -7.70
CA THR A 806 -41.24 -18.11 -7.75
C THR A 806 -41.79 -17.77 -6.36
N ASP A 807 -41.41 -18.53 -5.33
CA ASP A 807 -41.81 -18.25 -3.95
C ASP A 807 -41.26 -16.90 -3.45
N ILE A 808 -39.98 -16.61 -3.69
CA ILE A 808 -39.35 -15.33 -3.32
C ILE A 808 -40.08 -14.16 -3.99
N LEU A 809 -40.29 -14.23 -5.31
CA LEU A 809 -40.90 -13.16 -6.10
C LEU A 809 -42.37 -12.93 -5.73
N ARG A 810 -43.12 -13.99 -5.40
CA ARG A 810 -44.53 -13.85 -4.99
C ARG A 810 -44.71 -13.25 -3.60
N ARG A 811 -43.75 -13.48 -2.70
CA ARG A 811 -43.76 -12.89 -1.34
C ARG A 811 -43.16 -11.49 -1.30
N ALA A 812 -42.45 -11.06 -2.35
CA ALA A 812 -41.93 -9.71 -2.46
C ALA A 812 -43.07 -8.69 -2.45
N ARG A 813 -42.83 -7.54 -1.81
CA ARG A 813 -43.76 -6.39 -1.84
C ARG A 813 -43.87 -5.81 -3.24
N ALA A 814 -42.75 -5.76 -3.97
CA ALA A 814 -42.67 -5.36 -5.36
C ALA A 814 -41.58 -6.14 -6.09
N VAL A 815 -41.85 -6.49 -7.36
CA VAL A 815 -40.87 -7.02 -8.30
C VAL A 815 -40.70 -5.98 -9.41
N ILE A 816 -39.48 -5.47 -9.57
CA ILE A 816 -39.18 -4.32 -10.43
C ILE A 816 -38.34 -4.74 -11.64
N ALA A 817 -38.78 -4.37 -12.84
CA ALA A 817 -38.04 -4.56 -14.09
C ALA A 817 -37.69 -3.22 -14.76
N SER A 818 -36.57 -3.19 -15.46
CA SER A 818 -36.07 -2.01 -16.18
C SER A 818 -36.97 -1.54 -17.33
N CYS A 819 -37.58 -2.48 -18.03
CA CYS A 819 -38.30 -2.24 -19.27
C CYS A 819 -39.31 -3.37 -19.56
N GLU A 820 -40.16 -3.17 -20.57
CA GLU A 820 -41.25 -4.10 -20.87
C GLU A 820 -40.75 -5.42 -21.52
N ASP A 821 -39.64 -5.40 -22.27
CA ASP A 821 -38.99 -6.62 -22.78
C ASP A 821 -38.59 -7.56 -21.63
N VAL A 822 -37.93 -7.03 -20.58
CA VAL A 822 -37.56 -7.81 -19.39
C VAL A 822 -38.81 -8.35 -18.70
N ALA A 823 -39.81 -7.50 -18.44
CA ALA A 823 -41.06 -7.92 -17.80
C ALA A 823 -41.79 -9.01 -18.61
N THR A 824 -41.86 -8.87 -19.93
CA THR A 824 -42.49 -9.84 -20.83
C THR A 824 -41.80 -11.20 -20.77
N ARG A 825 -40.47 -11.23 -20.73
CA ARG A 825 -39.70 -12.49 -20.60
C ARG A 825 -39.97 -13.15 -19.27
N TYR A 826 -39.92 -12.40 -18.17
CA TYR A 826 -40.23 -12.93 -16.85
C TYR A 826 -41.63 -13.54 -16.76
N ARG A 827 -42.65 -12.86 -17.31
CA ARG A 827 -44.04 -13.36 -17.32
C ARG A 827 -44.22 -14.68 -18.08
N ARG A 828 -43.30 -15.06 -18.96
CA ARG A 828 -43.32 -16.38 -19.64
C ARG A 828 -42.94 -17.53 -18.71
N HIS A 829 -42.17 -17.25 -17.66
CA HIS A 829 -41.64 -18.28 -16.74
C HIS A 829 -42.23 -18.19 -15.34
N ILE A 830 -42.57 -16.99 -14.87
CA ILE A 830 -43.01 -16.72 -13.50
C ILE A 830 -44.23 -15.79 -13.53
N ASP A 831 -45.34 -16.28 -13.00
CA ASP A 831 -46.58 -15.50 -12.85
C ASP A 831 -46.51 -14.61 -11.61
N VAL A 832 -46.07 -13.36 -11.81
CA VAL A 832 -45.94 -12.31 -10.79
C VAL A 832 -46.23 -10.94 -11.40
N ALA A 833 -46.79 -10.04 -10.60
CA ALA A 833 -46.97 -8.63 -10.99
C ALA A 833 -45.60 -7.93 -11.01
N ILE A 834 -45.27 -7.27 -12.12
CA ILE A 834 -44.00 -6.59 -12.33
C ILE A 834 -44.26 -5.09 -12.50
N VAL A 835 -43.56 -4.29 -11.70
CA VAL A 835 -43.53 -2.83 -11.79
C VAL A 835 -42.39 -2.41 -12.72
N LEU A 836 -42.64 -1.46 -13.62
CA LEU A 836 -41.62 -0.92 -14.51
C LEU A 836 -40.97 0.31 -13.89
N GLU A 837 -39.64 0.32 -13.83
CA GLU A 837 -38.84 1.46 -13.36
C GLU A 837 -37.53 1.52 -14.15
N GLN A 838 -37.19 2.69 -14.67
CA GLN A 838 -35.93 2.87 -15.41
C GLN A 838 -34.76 3.03 -14.45
N TRP A 839 -33.61 2.42 -14.78
CA TRP A 839 -32.43 2.46 -13.91
C TRP A 839 -31.70 3.80 -13.93
N GLU A 840 -31.86 4.58 -15.01
CA GLU A 840 -31.23 5.89 -15.17
C GLU A 840 -32.26 6.91 -15.63
N ALA A 841 -32.01 8.18 -15.30
CA ALA A 841 -32.78 9.28 -15.85
C ALA A 841 -32.72 9.31 -17.39
N PRO A 842 -33.82 9.66 -18.09
CA PRO A 842 -33.83 9.77 -19.54
C PRO A 842 -32.80 10.78 -20.06
N VAL A 843 -32.13 10.45 -21.17
CA VAL A 843 -31.21 11.36 -21.88
C VAL A 843 -31.90 11.94 -23.11
N THR A 844 -31.72 13.24 -23.37
CA THR A 844 -32.28 13.90 -24.56
C THR A 844 -31.57 13.45 -25.84
N THR A 845 -32.32 12.84 -26.74
CA THR A 845 -31.89 12.19 -27.99
C THR A 845 -32.32 12.91 -29.27
N GLN A 846 -33.15 13.96 -29.18
CA GLN A 846 -33.77 14.64 -30.33
C GLN A 846 -32.78 15.09 -31.42
N ASP A 847 -31.59 15.53 -31.04
CA ASP A 847 -30.56 16.03 -31.99
C ASP A 847 -29.55 14.95 -32.41
N ILE A 848 -29.72 13.71 -31.96
CA ILE A 848 -28.79 12.62 -32.22
C ILE A 848 -29.22 11.89 -33.50
N ILE A 849 -28.57 12.24 -34.62
CA ILE A 849 -28.89 11.73 -35.95
C ILE A 849 -27.66 11.18 -36.66
N PHE A 850 -27.87 10.16 -37.51
CA PHE A 850 -26.84 9.68 -38.43
C PHE A 850 -26.63 10.72 -39.54
N ARG A 851 -25.45 11.36 -39.55
CA ARG A 851 -25.11 12.35 -40.59
C ARG A 851 -24.73 11.62 -41.89
N PRO A 852 -25.32 11.99 -43.04
CA PRO A 852 -24.90 11.46 -44.34
C PRO A 852 -23.44 11.80 -44.62
N ARG A 853 -22.73 10.86 -45.26
CA ARG A 853 -21.30 10.95 -45.58
C ARG A 853 -21.07 10.39 -46.98
N HIS A 854 -19.97 10.75 -47.64
CA HIS A 854 -19.69 10.25 -48.98
C HIS A 854 -19.41 8.73 -48.93
N PRO A 855 -19.85 7.91 -49.91
CA PRO A 855 -19.67 6.45 -49.86
C PRO A 855 -18.22 5.96 -49.74
N THR A 856 -17.25 6.79 -50.14
CA THR A 856 -15.81 6.49 -50.09
C THR A 856 -15.12 6.95 -48.81
N ASP A 857 -15.78 7.78 -47.99
CA ASP A 857 -15.19 8.27 -46.74
C ASP A 857 -15.04 7.10 -45.76
N ILE A 858 -13.93 7.05 -45.00
CA ILE A 858 -13.75 6.04 -43.95
C ILE A 858 -14.72 6.32 -42.80
N ARG A 859 -15.52 5.31 -42.43
CA ARG A 859 -16.37 5.32 -41.23
C ARG A 859 -15.61 4.72 -40.05
N ARG A 860 -15.58 5.44 -38.94
CA ARG A 860 -15.04 4.94 -37.67
C ARG A 860 -16.18 4.60 -36.71
N ILE A 861 -16.32 3.32 -36.40
CA ILE A 861 -17.40 2.78 -35.57
C ILE A 861 -16.87 2.62 -34.14
N LEU A 862 -17.56 3.24 -33.19
CA LEU A 862 -17.19 3.19 -31.77
C LEU A 862 -17.89 2.03 -31.07
N LEU A 863 -17.11 1.29 -30.27
CA LEU A 863 -17.60 0.33 -29.28
C LEU A 863 -17.00 0.71 -27.92
N ILE A 864 -17.78 0.55 -26.86
CA ILE A 864 -17.38 0.96 -25.50
C ILE A 864 -17.55 -0.21 -24.53
N GLY A 865 -16.55 -0.41 -23.68
CA GLY A 865 -16.57 -1.35 -22.57
C GLY A 865 -15.92 -2.70 -22.88
N ALA A 866 -16.12 -3.66 -21.98
CA ALA A 866 -15.63 -5.03 -22.15
C ALA A 866 -16.52 -5.79 -23.15
N ILE A 867 -15.96 -6.20 -24.29
CA ILE A 867 -16.70 -6.92 -25.36
C ILE A 867 -16.47 -8.44 -25.23
N GLY A 868 -17.40 -9.10 -24.56
CA GLY A 868 -17.49 -10.56 -24.45
C GLY A 868 -18.26 -11.22 -25.60
N ILE A 869 -18.45 -12.54 -25.49
CA ILE A 869 -19.17 -13.35 -26.49
C ILE A 869 -20.63 -12.89 -26.60
N GLU A 870 -21.30 -12.76 -25.45
CA GLU A 870 -22.68 -12.29 -25.32
C GLU A 870 -22.86 -10.86 -25.85
N LYS A 871 -21.83 -10.03 -25.72
CA LYS A 871 -21.80 -8.67 -26.27
C LYS A 871 -21.42 -8.62 -27.76
N GLY A 872 -21.29 -9.77 -28.42
CA GLY A 872 -21.16 -9.87 -29.87
C GLY A 872 -19.72 -9.94 -30.39
N TYR A 873 -18.75 -10.37 -29.59
CA TYR A 873 -17.35 -10.55 -30.03
C TYR A 873 -17.25 -11.34 -31.35
N ASP A 874 -17.94 -12.48 -31.47
CA ASP A 874 -17.91 -13.32 -32.67
C ASP A 874 -18.45 -12.58 -33.91
N ILE A 875 -19.47 -11.75 -33.73
CA ILE A 875 -20.02 -10.91 -34.82
C ILE A 875 -18.98 -9.87 -35.23
N LEU A 876 -18.39 -9.18 -34.26
CA LEU A 876 -17.37 -8.15 -34.49
C LEU A 876 -16.15 -8.72 -35.21
N LEU A 877 -15.64 -9.89 -34.79
CA LEU A 877 -14.48 -10.51 -35.42
C LEU A 877 -14.77 -10.93 -36.87
N ARG A 878 -15.95 -11.53 -37.14
CA ARG A 878 -16.34 -11.87 -38.52
C ARG A 878 -16.51 -10.61 -39.37
N LEU A 879 -17.07 -9.54 -38.80
CA LEU A 879 -17.24 -8.27 -39.46
C LEU A 879 -15.90 -7.60 -39.79
N ALA A 880 -14.96 -7.56 -38.84
CA ALA A 880 -13.61 -7.02 -39.04
C ALA A 880 -12.86 -7.80 -40.12
N ARG A 881 -12.91 -9.14 -40.11
CA ARG A 881 -12.33 -9.98 -41.16
C ARG A 881 -12.96 -9.74 -42.53
N TYR A 882 -14.28 -9.61 -42.58
CA TYR A 882 -14.98 -9.31 -43.82
C TYR A 882 -14.56 -7.95 -44.38
N VAL A 883 -14.53 -6.90 -43.54
CA VAL A 883 -14.07 -5.55 -43.91
C VAL A 883 -12.61 -5.56 -44.40
N ALA A 884 -11.71 -6.25 -43.69
CA ALA A 884 -10.31 -6.39 -44.10
C ALA A 884 -10.17 -7.10 -45.45
N SER A 885 -10.93 -8.18 -45.68
CA SER A 885 -10.87 -8.97 -46.94
C SER A 885 -11.49 -8.26 -48.16
N THR A 886 -12.46 -7.38 -47.93
CA THR A 886 -13.22 -6.69 -48.99
C THR A 886 -12.75 -5.26 -49.23
N GLY A 887 -11.89 -4.72 -48.36
CA GLY A 887 -11.37 -3.36 -48.47
C GLY A 887 -12.43 -2.28 -48.23
N LEU A 888 -13.52 -2.58 -47.52
CA LEU A 888 -14.56 -1.60 -47.22
C LEU A 888 -14.01 -0.44 -46.37
N PRO A 889 -14.50 0.80 -46.58
CA PRO A 889 -14.05 1.97 -45.83
C PRO A 889 -14.67 2.01 -44.42
N LEU A 890 -14.50 0.94 -43.65
CA LEU A 890 -14.92 0.79 -42.25
C LEU A 890 -13.71 0.55 -41.35
N ARG A 891 -13.71 1.17 -40.18
CA ARG A 891 -12.75 0.96 -39.09
C ARG A 891 -13.49 0.90 -37.77
N PHE A 892 -12.97 0.13 -36.82
CA PHE A 892 -13.56 -0.03 -35.50
C PHE A 892 -12.62 0.49 -34.44
N SER A 893 -13.13 1.24 -33.47
CA SER A 893 -12.38 1.66 -32.30
C SER A 893 -13.09 1.16 -31.05
N ILE A 894 -12.35 0.45 -30.21
CA ILE A 894 -12.84 -0.12 -28.95
C ILE A 894 -12.22 0.68 -27.82
N VAL A 895 -13.04 1.49 -27.16
CA VAL A 895 -12.68 2.11 -25.89
C VAL A 895 -12.98 1.10 -24.79
N GLY A 896 -11.97 0.33 -24.41
CA GLY A 896 -12.09 -0.84 -23.54
C GLY A 896 -11.19 -1.99 -23.98
N PHE A 897 -11.61 -3.21 -23.68
CA PHE A 897 -10.90 -4.44 -24.01
C PHE A 897 -11.90 -5.52 -24.44
N THR A 898 -11.41 -6.61 -25.02
CA THR A 898 -12.23 -7.75 -25.47
C THR A 898 -11.75 -9.04 -24.83
N CYS A 899 -12.49 -10.13 -25.02
CA CYS A 899 -12.03 -11.44 -24.55
C CYS A 899 -10.78 -11.97 -25.26
N ASP A 900 -10.42 -11.40 -26.43
CA ASP A 900 -9.21 -11.75 -27.19
C ASP A 900 -8.85 -10.57 -28.13
N ASP A 901 -8.05 -9.64 -27.58
CA ASP A 901 -7.62 -8.40 -28.24
C ASP A 901 -6.68 -8.68 -29.42
N SER A 902 -5.78 -9.66 -29.26
CA SER A 902 -4.77 -10.01 -30.27
C SER A 902 -5.41 -10.35 -31.60
N ARG A 903 -6.46 -11.20 -31.61
CA ARG A 903 -7.14 -11.61 -32.85
C ARG A 903 -7.87 -10.47 -33.56
N LEU A 904 -8.32 -9.46 -32.83
CA LEU A 904 -8.95 -8.28 -33.44
C LEU A 904 -7.90 -7.32 -34.01
N LEU A 905 -6.82 -7.06 -33.27
CA LEU A 905 -5.71 -6.22 -33.72
C LEU A 905 -5.03 -6.79 -34.98
N GLU A 906 -4.89 -8.12 -35.07
CA GLU A 906 -4.36 -8.83 -36.26
C GLU A 906 -5.16 -8.55 -37.55
N THR A 907 -6.42 -8.12 -37.45
CA THR A 907 -7.21 -7.78 -38.65
C THR A 907 -6.78 -6.47 -39.32
N GLY A 908 -6.04 -5.60 -38.60
CA GLY A 908 -5.57 -4.30 -39.10
C GLY A 908 -6.67 -3.25 -39.31
N VAL A 909 -7.91 -3.52 -38.91
CA VAL A 909 -9.06 -2.60 -39.04
C VAL A 909 -9.71 -2.22 -37.70
N VAL A 910 -9.12 -2.66 -36.59
CA VAL A 910 -9.60 -2.45 -35.22
C VAL A 910 -8.50 -1.82 -34.38
N ASP A 911 -8.82 -0.75 -33.66
CA ASP A 911 -7.98 -0.11 -32.65
C ASP A 911 -8.57 -0.37 -31.25
N ILE A 912 -7.72 -0.62 -30.23
CA ILE A 912 -8.16 -0.96 -28.86
C ILE A 912 -7.37 -0.10 -27.86
N THR A 913 -8.07 0.59 -26.95
CA THR A 913 -7.42 1.48 -25.96
C THR A 913 -6.94 0.77 -24.70
N GLY A 914 -7.50 -0.40 -24.39
CA GLY A 914 -7.29 -1.12 -23.13
C GLY A 914 -8.28 -0.70 -22.04
N ARG A 915 -8.07 -1.24 -20.83
CA ARG A 915 -8.87 -0.91 -19.63
C ARG A 915 -8.74 0.59 -19.30
N TYR A 916 -9.82 1.19 -18.84
CA TYR A 916 -9.90 2.61 -18.50
C TYR A 916 -10.66 2.81 -17.18
N ALA A 917 -10.34 3.89 -16.47
CA ALA A 917 -11.17 4.40 -15.38
C ALA A 917 -12.31 5.27 -15.92
N GLU A 918 -13.46 5.30 -15.24
CA GLU A 918 -14.69 5.95 -15.73
C GLU A 918 -14.49 7.44 -16.07
N ASN A 919 -13.62 8.14 -15.34
CA ASN A 919 -13.28 9.55 -15.59
C ASN A 919 -12.45 9.78 -16.88
N GLU A 920 -11.82 8.75 -17.43
CA GLU A 920 -11.05 8.82 -18.68
C GLU A 920 -11.91 8.63 -19.93
N LEU A 921 -13.11 8.05 -19.77
CA LEU A 921 -13.97 7.61 -20.87
C LEU A 921 -14.24 8.74 -21.88
N THR A 922 -14.59 9.93 -21.40
CA THR A 922 -14.87 11.10 -22.25
C THR A 922 -13.69 11.45 -23.14
N SER A 923 -12.49 11.55 -22.56
CA SER A 923 -11.26 11.90 -23.28
C SER A 923 -10.90 10.83 -24.31
N LEU A 924 -11.02 9.55 -23.93
CA LEU A 924 -10.75 8.44 -24.84
C LEU A 924 -11.71 8.44 -26.03
N ILE A 925 -13.01 8.60 -25.81
CA ILE A 925 -14.02 8.70 -26.89
C ILE A 925 -13.68 9.83 -27.86
N GLN A 926 -13.30 11.00 -27.35
CA GLN A 926 -12.97 12.17 -28.17
C GLN A 926 -11.73 11.93 -29.06
N MET A 927 -10.72 11.22 -28.54
CA MET A 927 -9.49 10.90 -29.28
C MET A 927 -9.72 9.95 -30.46
N GLN A 928 -10.77 9.13 -30.43
CA GLN A 928 -11.01 8.14 -31.49
C GLN A 928 -11.65 8.72 -32.75
N HIS A 929 -12.17 9.96 -32.70
CA HIS A 929 -12.83 10.64 -33.83
C HIS A 929 -13.84 9.76 -34.59
N CYS A 930 -14.67 9.01 -33.84
CA CYS A 930 -15.66 8.10 -34.40
C CYS A 930 -16.90 8.83 -34.96
N ASP A 931 -17.66 8.16 -35.82
CA ASP A 931 -18.87 8.70 -36.47
C ASP A 931 -20.16 8.25 -35.77
N TRP A 932 -20.27 6.98 -35.38
CA TRP A 932 -21.42 6.42 -34.66
C TRP A 932 -21.04 5.23 -33.79
N GLY A 933 -21.92 4.92 -32.83
CA GLY A 933 -21.80 3.77 -31.94
C GLY A 933 -22.41 2.50 -32.54
N PHE A 934 -21.88 1.35 -32.13
CA PHE A 934 -22.47 0.04 -32.43
C PHE A 934 -22.53 -0.82 -31.17
N LEU A 935 -23.72 -1.36 -30.89
CA LEU A 935 -23.98 -2.31 -29.81
C LEU A 935 -24.32 -3.69 -30.41
N PRO A 936 -23.32 -4.57 -30.61
CA PRO A 936 -23.49 -5.89 -31.24
C PRO A 936 -24.03 -6.98 -30.32
N ALA A 937 -24.61 -6.63 -29.16
CA ALA A 937 -25.08 -7.59 -28.18
C ALA A 937 -26.07 -8.60 -28.80
N VAL A 938 -25.78 -9.89 -28.63
CA VAL A 938 -26.57 -11.00 -29.19
C VAL A 938 -27.53 -11.61 -28.16
N TRP A 939 -27.62 -10.97 -27.01
CA TRP A 939 -28.43 -11.38 -25.88
C TRP A 939 -29.38 -10.25 -25.48
N PRO A 940 -30.51 -10.57 -24.83
CA PRO A 940 -31.46 -9.55 -24.40
C PRO A 940 -30.95 -8.80 -23.18
N GLU A 941 -30.03 -7.85 -23.39
CA GLU A 941 -29.56 -6.96 -22.32
C GLU A 941 -30.74 -6.38 -21.53
N THR A 942 -30.70 -6.55 -20.21
CA THR A 942 -31.71 -6.03 -19.28
C THR A 942 -31.63 -4.51 -19.16
N TRP A 943 -30.44 -3.94 -19.36
CA TRP A 943 -30.20 -2.51 -19.55
C TRP A 943 -28.81 -2.29 -20.13
N SER A 944 -28.58 -1.10 -20.70
CA SER A 944 -27.29 -0.74 -21.27
C SER A 944 -26.88 0.68 -20.86
N TYR A 945 -26.02 0.76 -19.84
CA TYR A 945 -25.35 2.01 -19.46
C TYR A 945 -24.50 2.57 -20.61
N VAL A 946 -23.96 1.68 -21.45
CA VAL A 946 -23.18 2.06 -22.64
C VAL A 946 -24.03 2.84 -23.65
N LEU A 947 -25.30 2.47 -23.85
CA LEU A 947 -26.22 3.26 -24.69
C LEU A 947 -26.41 4.68 -24.14
N THR A 948 -26.52 4.81 -22.81
CA THR A 948 -26.61 6.10 -22.15
C THR A 948 -25.36 6.96 -22.42
N GLU A 949 -24.17 6.37 -22.33
CA GLU A 949 -22.91 7.06 -22.62
C GLU A 949 -22.78 7.51 -24.08
N PHE A 950 -23.19 6.67 -25.04
CA PHE A 950 -23.25 7.09 -26.45
C PHE A 950 -24.13 8.34 -26.63
N TRP A 951 -25.31 8.35 -26.01
CA TRP A 951 -26.23 9.49 -26.12
C TRP A 951 -25.71 10.75 -25.43
N ARG A 952 -25.05 10.62 -24.27
CA ARG A 952 -24.37 11.74 -23.58
C ARG A 952 -23.30 12.37 -24.48
N HIS A 953 -22.59 11.56 -25.25
CA HIS A 953 -21.59 12.01 -26.23
C HIS A 953 -22.15 12.32 -27.61
N LYS A 954 -23.48 12.38 -27.77
CA LYS A 954 -24.17 12.71 -29.03
C LYS A 954 -23.87 11.76 -30.20
N PHE A 955 -23.55 10.50 -29.90
CA PHE A 955 -23.40 9.45 -30.92
C PHE A 955 -24.75 8.78 -31.20
N PRO A 956 -25.17 8.70 -32.48
CA PRO A 956 -26.26 7.80 -32.85
C PRO A 956 -25.76 6.35 -32.78
N VAL A 957 -26.63 5.41 -32.40
CA VAL A 957 -26.23 4.02 -32.13
C VAL A 957 -27.00 3.04 -33.01
N VAL A 958 -26.30 2.08 -33.61
CA VAL A 958 -26.92 0.91 -34.25
C VAL A 958 -26.94 -0.24 -33.23
N THR A 959 -28.08 -0.93 -33.09
CA THR A 959 -28.20 -2.12 -32.22
C THR A 959 -29.15 -3.16 -32.81
N PHE A 960 -29.01 -4.41 -32.37
CA PHE A 960 -29.92 -5.47 -32.75
C PHE A 960 -31.28 -5.36 -32.06
N ASP A 961 -32.31 -5.91 -32.69
CA ASP A 961 -33.68 -5.96 -32.19
C ASP A 961 -33.83 -6.99 -31.06
N ILE A 962 -33.21 -6.70 -29.92
CA ILE A 962 -33.25 -7.54 -28.74
C ILE A 962 -32.98 -6.70 -27.48
N GLY A 963 -33.72 -6.99 -26.41
CA GLY A 963 -33.46 -6.42 -25.09
C GLY A 963 -33.81 -4.92 -24.94
N ALA A 964 -33.40 -4.38 -23.80
CA ALA A 964 -33.59 -2.99 -23.44
C ALA A 964 -32.96 -1.97 -24.42
N PRO A 965 -31.78 -2.19 -25.04
CA PRO A 965 -31.23 -1.23 -26.00
C PRO A 965 -32.19 -0.94 -27.16
N ALA A 966 -32.81 -1.98 -27.73
CA ALA A 966 -33.76 -1.85 -28.83
C ALA A 966 -35.04 -1.12 -28.40
N GLU A 967 -35.59 -1.47 -27.24
CA GLU A 967 -36.77 -0.80 -26.67
C GLU A 967 -36.50 0.69 -26.42
N ARG A 968 -35.36 1.01 -25.80
CA ARG A 968 -34.97 2.40 -25.49
C ARG A 968 -34.78 3.24 -26.76
N ILE A 969 -34.14 2.71 -27.80
CA ILE A 969 -34.00 3.41 -29.09
C ILE A 969 -35.37 3.63 -29.76
N ARG A 970 -36.30 2.67 -29.69
CA ARG A 970 -37.66 2.87 -30.23
C ARG A 970 -38.43 3.97 -29.51
N MET A 971 -38.26 4.06 -28.19
CA MET A 971 -38.96 5.06 -27.36
C MET A 971 -38.36 6.45 -27.49
N ALA A 972 -37.03 6.56 -27.43
CA ALA A 972 -36.33 7.84 -27.37
C ALA A 972 -35.78 8.31 -28.73
N GLY A 973 -35.58 7.43 -29.70
CA GLY A 973 -34.80 7.72 -30.90
C GLY A 973 -33.29 7.64 -30.63
N GLY A 974 -32.49 8.46 -31.31
CA GLY A 974 -31.03 8.50 -31.13
C GLY A 974 -30.28 7.26 -31.64
N GLY A 975 -30.90 6.46 -32.51
CA GLY A 975 -30.30 5.23 -33.03
C GLY A 975 -31.14 4.50 -34.08
N LEU A 976 -30.66 3.33 -34.50
CA LEU A 976 -31.27 2.43 -35.48
C LEU A 976 -31.32 1.00 -34.91
N VAL A 977 -32.51 0.40 -34.92
CA VAL A 977 -32.74 -0.99 -34.50
C VAL A 977 -32.78 -1.88 -35.74
N ILE A 978 -31.99 -2.95 -35.75
CA ILE A 978 -31.86 -3.87 -36.90
C ILE A 978 -32.09 -5.34 -36.51
N PRO A 979 -32.49 -6.23 -37.43
CA PRO A 979 -32.71 -7.65 -37.10
C PRO A 979 -31.47 -8.35 -36.51
N LEU A 980 -31.68 -9.18 -35.47
CA LEU A 980 -30.62 -9.87 -34.70
C LEU A 980 -29.71 -10.82 -35.52
N HIS A 981 -30.23 -11.39 -36.61
CA HIS A 981 -29.56 -12.45 -37.38
C HIS A 981 -29.22 -12.03 -38.81
N LEU A 982 -28.67 -10.84 -38.98
CA LEU A 982 -28.24 -10.36 -40.30
C LEU A 982 -26.95 -11.05 -40.78
N PRO A 983 -26.84 -11.38 -42.08
CA PRO A 983 -25.57 -11.73 -42.69
C PRO A 983 -24.54 -10.59 -42.51
N VAL A 984 -23.27 -10.95 -42.32
CA VAL A 984 -22.18 -9.98 -42.08
C VAL A 984 -22.08 -8.92 -43.19
N ALA A 985 -22.31 -9.29 -44.44
CA ALA A 985 -22.32 -8.36 -45.57
C ALA A 985 -23.45 -7.31 -45.45
N SER A 986 -24.64 -7.73 -45.05
CA SER A 986 -25.77 -6.81 -44.80
C SER A 986 -25.48 -5.88 -43.62
N LEU A 987 -24.90 -6.42 -42.54
CA LEU A 987 -24.50 -5.64 -41.37
C LEU A 987 -23.44 -4.58 -41.74
N ALA A 988 -22.41 -4.95 -42.52
CA ALA A 988 -21.40 -4.01 -42.99
C ALA A 988 -22.00 -2.87 -43.83
N ASN A 989 -22.96 -3.19 -44.71
CA ASN A 989 -23.66 -2.20 -45.53
C ASN A 989 -24.50 -1.23 -44.68
N ILE A 990 -25.19 -1.73 -43.67
CA ILE A 990 -25.93 -0.90 -42.71
C ILE A 990 -24.97 0.01 -41.95
N LEU A 991 -23.87 -0.54 -41.42
CA LEU A 991 -22.88 0.23 -40.67
C LEU A 991 -22.10 1.23 -41.54
N LEU A 992 -22.11 1.12 -42.86
CA LEU A 992 -21.55 2.12 -43.78
C LEU A 992 -22.50 3.31 -43.96
N ASN A 993 -23.81 3.03 -44.09
CA ASN A 993 -24.83 4.03 -44.43
C ASN A 993 -26.14 3.83 -43.63
N PRO A 994 -26.13 3.98 -42.31
CA PRO A 994 -27.30 3.71 -41.47
C PRO A 994 -28.47 4.66 -41.76
N ALA A 995 -28.18 5.90 -42.18
CA ALA A 995 -29.22 6.89 -42.53
C ALA A 995 -30.16 6.44 -43.67
N HIS A 996 -29.66 5.63 -44.62
CA HIS A 996 -30.49 5.11 -45.72
C HIS A 996 -31.54 4.10 -45.24
N PHE A 997 -31.28 3.39 -44.14
CA PHE A 997 -32.16 2.38 -43.59
C PHE A 997 -33.21 2.95 -42.62
N ILE A 998 -33.10 4.23 -42.24
CA ILE A 998 -34.11 4.93 -41.43
C ILE A 998 -35.25 5.49 -42.30
N GLN A 999 -34.98 5.72 -43.59
CA GLN A 999 -35.92 6.31 -44.54
C GLN A 999 -36.70 5.27 -45.37
N SER A 1000 -36.33 3.99 -45.25
CA SER A 1000 -36.96 2.83 -45.90
C SER A 1000 -37.79 2.04 -44.90
#